data_AF-A0A8T1X9J6-F1
#
_entry.id   AF-A0A8T1X9J6-F1
#
_cell.length_a   1.000
_cell.length_b   1.000
_cell.length_c   1.000
_cell.angle_alpha   90.00
_cell.angle_beta   90.00
_cell.angle_gamma   90.00
#
_symmetry.space_group_name_H-M   'P 1'
#
loop_
_entity.id
_entity.type
_entity.pdbx_description
1 polymer ?
#
loop_
_entity_poly.entity_id
_entity_poly.type
_entity_poly.pdbx_seq_one_letter_code
_entity_poly.pdbx_strand_id
1 'polypeptide(L)'
;MRRGSEDRRFRRLAAQLGVSRHVLGGSEDREEAGEAPDASESVGVEPSDSPVEEAPEAAEELVDNEEEDEDVGELSLTLPSDSASEGLSSDLSLPHSFGHYDPMGVSHFDDHLTRFSSVRLPSGRTNRLQSQRGLSAGTDGESSIADGSEAVMKKFYEIQVGKIRAQLALSVQAQREMEKTLQQERVSWQEKAAAKENNFVQERNRLEKELVQTREELKATKTRLKMEKTHFATLQISDALAEQLSRQDEDDLSIREYVQLSIYRKVRSLETELEHCRQETSELINISNADKAVAAGAADEVVQIQRIAASKERRLQNELELSETTRKELESQIKALVEQLDFMKEEQRRNEEIYSDQKAFQRESERLKRDLQMLQLEHNDLQSRFDKNASSSGDLNQKIAMLTADKAFLQDAKTQLEEQLAAMRTSHLELQEKANKLQEKYDSSLSESTQLQNETRLHFEKKLDDEMAKFMELSKREIERIRNDGQVVYERENRLLKEARDDALKHVEMLQSRLDSVQSAHDEKVLEMTRLESTHTTAISSARNELKMRHFEINQLKVTLEDKATSVRSGSLQIEMLTKKVEAHKEEFARLESTSTTRITQLEAILEVERNKLKEYELLEIDLDKAVVQTGEVAAREEDGDANADASAEVGSTLQDAMTTFGAIPTTTKRRFQQSVLLAQRVVKSQREAMALEQRLADMSAARTGLEHEIVELKTKLANFHQPQSYLIDKLARKEEELQIANRRCHEAQSQLKQLRAQYQHVQDANASLQHQIQQLLSRRGDLDALKATVQMLRGKIQSQRQQQPANQQLPANEFSKPPTPMAASSDRIQPSPSIARIPPSLASKMTRPPTPQHRNDDLSPGQRVSVVSSVSSNISNTPKWYTKLRAPMQQQAQ
;
A
#
# COMPACT_ATOMS: atom_id res chain seq x y z
N MET A 1 -14.31 69.37 62.14
CA MET A 1 -15.40 69.27 61.14
C MET A 1 -14.93 69.83 59.79
N ARG A 2 -14.79 69.00 58.72
CA ARG A 2 -14.80 69.41 57.28
C ARG A 2 -14.57 68.18 56.35
N ARG A 3 -15.39 67.13 56.50
CA ARG A 3 -15.42 65.95 55.58
C ARG A 3 -16.85 65.47 55.25
N GLY A 4 -17.88 66.26 55.55
CA GLY A 4 -19.30 65.92 55.31
C GLY A 4 -19.93 66.60 54.07
N SER A 5 -19.17 67.42 53.35
CA SER A 5 -19.63 68.24 52.23
C SER A 5 -19.38 67.62 50.85
N GLU A 6 -18.38 66.74 50.74
CA GLU A 6 -17.92 66.17 49.46
C GLU A 6 -18.74 64.93 49.07
N ASP A 7 -19.00 64.03 50.02
CA ASP A 7 -20.01 62.95 49.92
C ASP A 7 -21.37 63.44 49.40
N ARG A 8 -21.81 64.62 49.86
CA ARG A 8 -23.09 65.22 49.44
C ARG A 8 -23.04 65.83 48.04
N ARG A 9 -21.86 66.10 47.48
CA ARG A 9 -21.69 66.44 46.05
C ARG A 9 -21.63 65.18 45.19
N PHE A 10 -20.86 64.16 45.59
CA PHE A 10 -20.78 62.90 44.85
C PHE A 10 -22.16 62.21 44.70
N ARG A 11 -22.95 62.14 45.78
CA ARG A 11 -24.31 61.56 45.71
C ARG A 11 -25.29 62.35 44.83
N ARG A 12 -25.05 63.64 44.56
CA ARG A 12 -25.85 64.42 43.61
C ARG A 12 -25.39 64.22 42.16
N LEU A 13 -24.08 64.15 41.92
CA LEU A 13 -23.51 63.85 40.59
C LEU A 13 -23.91 62.44 40.11
N ALA A 14 -23.86 61.43 40.98
CA ALA A 14 -24.29 60.07 40.65
C ALA A 14 -25.77 60.00 40.25
N ALA A 15 -26.64 60.76 40.93
CA ALA A 15 -28.07 60.83 40.63
C ALA A 15 -28.41 61.59 39.33
N GLN A 16 -27.47 62.37 38.78
CA GLN A 16 -27.67 63.20 37.60
C GLN A 16 -27.15 62.57 36.29
N LEU A 17 -26.47 61.40 36.37
CA LEU A 17 -25.84 60.73 35.23
C LEU A 17 -26.48 59.39 34.82
N GLY A 18 -27.55 58.95 35.48
CA GLY A 18 -28.43 57.88 34.96
C GLY A 18 -27.83 56.48 34.82
N VAL A 19 -26.67 56.18 35.43
CA VAL A 19 -26.01 54.88 35.32
C VAL A 19 -26.65 53.86 36.27
N SER A 20 -27.48 52.97 35.72
CA SER A 20 -28.04 51.82 36.44
C SER A 20 -26.97 50.78 36.82
N ARG A 21 -27.22 50.05 37.91
CA ARG A 21 -26.25 49.19 38.60
C ARG A 21 -26.45 47.70 38.29
N HIS A 22 -25.60 47.16 37.43
CA HIS A 22 -25.43 45.73 37.15
C HIS A 22 -23.94 45.41 36.94
N VAL A 23 -23.37 44.26 37.31
CA VAL A 23 -23.69 43.29 38.38
C VAL A 23 -22.33 42.82 38.93
N LEU A 24 -22.18 42.73 40.25
CA LEU A 24 -21.25 41.80 40.90
C LEU A 24 -22.00 41.21 42.10
N GLY A 25 -22.33 39.92 42.02
CA GLY A 25 -22.94 39.15 43.09
C GLY A 25 -22.02 38.00 43.47
N GLY A 26 -21.82 37.78 44.77
CA GLY A 26 -20.92 36.77 45.30
C GLY A 26 -20.96 36.76 46.83
N SER A 27 -21.79 35.88 47.39
CA SER A 27 -21.88 35.51 48.80
C SER A 27 -22.71 34.23 48.91
N GLU A 28 -22.28 33.27 49.73
CA GLU A 28 -22.96 31.98 49.91
C GLU A 28 -24.21 32.05 50.82
N ASP A 29 -24.97 30.93 50.83
CA ASP A 29 -25.99 30.50 51.83
C ASP A 29 -27.23 31.41 52.04
N ARG A 30 -28.45 30.91 52.36
CA ARG A 30 -28.84 29.63 52.99
C ARG A 30 -30.35 29.34 52.83
N GLU A 31 -30.72 28.05 52.83
CA GLU A 31 -31.98 27.41 53.31
C GLU A 31 -33.42 27.94 53.03
N GLU A 32 -34.27 26.98 52.63
CA GLU A 32 -35.70 26.77 52.93
C GLU A 32 -36.86 27.64 52.38
N ALA A 33 -37.73 26.93 51.63
CA ALA A 33 -39.20 26.85 51.74
C ALA A 33 -40.12 28.05 51.38
N GLY A 34 -41.34 27.70 50.90
CA GLY A 34 -42.52 28.57 51.02
C GLY A 34 -43.33 28.82 49.74
N GLU A 35 -44.30 27.93 49.50
CA GLU A 35 -45.66 28.18 48.96
C GLU A 35 -45.96 29.45 48.11
N ALA A 36 -46.52 29.22 46.92
CA ALA A 36 -47.42 30.17 46.25
C ALA A 36 -48.77 30.26 47.03
N PRO A 37 -49.66 31.25 46.79
CA PRO A 37 -50.51 31.13 45.59
C PRO A 37 -51.08 32.43 44.98
N ASP A 38 -51.66 32.21 43.79
CA ASP A 38 -52.96 32.72 43.30
C ASP A 38 -53.18 34.06 42.57
N ALA A 39 -54.16 33.96 41.66
CA ALA A 39 -55.17 34.92 41.20
C ALA A 39 -54.78 36.23 40.46
N SER A 40 -55.54 36.70 39.44
CA SER A 40 -56.58 36.08 38.59
C SER A 40 -57.01 37.03 37.44
N GLU A 41 -57.97 36.61 36.60
CA GLU A 41 -58.71 37.37 35.56
C GLU A 41 -57.93 37.60 34.23
N SER A 42 -58.23 37.02 33.06
CA SER A 42 -59.47 36.48 32.40
C SER A 42 -60.45 37.58 31.91
N VAL A 43 -61.26 37.46 30.83
CA VAL A 43 -61.73 36.39 29.89
C VAL A 43 -61.68 36.98 28.44
N GLY A 44 -61.65 36.31 27.28
CA GLY A 44 -61.74 34.92 26.75
C GLY A 44 -61.82 35.03 25.20
N VAL A 45 -62.39 34.14 24.37
CA VAL A 45 -63.06 32.81 24.49
C VAL A 45 -62.74 32.00 23.20
N GLU A 46 -62.79 30.66 23.30
CA GLU A 46 -62.50 29.59 22.31
C GLU A 46 -63.55 29.48 21.15
N PRO A 47 -63.60 28.41 20.28
CA PRO A 47 -62.74 27.21 20.05
C PRO A 47 -62.34 27.00 18.56
N SER A 48 -61.61 25.96 18.08
CA SER A 48 -60.66 24.92 18.59
C SER A 48 -59.92 24.34 17.33
N ASP A 49 -59.23 23.18 17.20
CA ASP A 49 -59.07 21.97 18.04
C ASP A 49 -57.86 21.08 17.62
N SER A 50 -57.22 20.40 18.59
CA SER A 50 -56.35 19.21 18.45
C SER A 50 -55.02 19.32 17.62
N PRO A 51 -54.03 18.39 17.75
CA PRO A 51 -53.06 18.55 18.84
C PRO A 51 -51.56 18.28 18.52
N VAL A 52 -50.69 19.04 19.20
CA VAL A 52 -49.48 18.60 19.94
C VAL A 52 -48.17 18.22 19.17
N GLU A 53 -47.09 18.92 19.55
CA GLU A 53 -45.65 18.66 19.30
C GLU A 53 -45.12 17.65 20.36
N GLU A 54 -43.86 17.31 20.62
CA GLU A 54 -42.52 17.82 20.27
C GLU A 54 -41.51 16.64 20.42
N ALA A 55 -40.19 16.88 20.44
CA ALA A 55 -39.18 15.87 20.83
C ALA A 55 -39.17 15.65 22.37
N PRO A 56 -38.53 14.57 22.90
CA PRO A 56 -37.14 14.74 23.34
C PRO A 56 -36.24 13.47 23.40
N GLU A 57 -34.96 13.71 23.70
CA GLU A 57 -34.05 12.92 24.57
C GLU A 57 -33.67 11.44 24.28
N ALA A 58 -32.65 10.99 25.01
CA ALA A 58 -32.07 9.65 24.97
C ALA A 58 -31.56 9.26 26.37
N ALA A 59 -31.85 8.02 26.80
CA ALA A 59 -31.31 7.44 28.02
C ALA A 59 -31.28 5.89 27.94
N GLU A 60 -30.10 5.34 28.27
CA GLU A 60 -29.78 4.10 29.00
C GLU A 60 -30.56 2.77 28.80
N GLU A 61 -30.05 1.74 29.52
CA GLU A 61 -30.56 0.36 29.66
C GLU A 61 -30.49 -0.57 28.42
N LEU A 62 -30.34 -1.90 28.55
CA LEU A 62 -29.59 -2.84 29.43
C LEU A 62 -29.86 -4.25 28.82
N VAL A 63 -29.36 -5.35 29.42
CA VAL A 63 -29.87 -6.74 29.21
C VAL A 63 -29.53 -7.39 27.82
N ASP A 64 -29.09 -8.65 27.66
CA ASP A 64 -28.75 -9.72 28.62
C ASP A 64 -27.54 -10.57 28.15
N ASN A 65 -27.10 -11.51 29.00
CA ASN A 65 -26.34 -12.70 28.57
C ASN A 65 -27.28 -13.91 28.44
N GLU A 66 -26.99 -14.82 27.53
CA GLU A 66 -27.37 -16.24 27.67
C GLU A 66 -26.11 -17.10 27.41
N GLU A 67 -25.89 -18.11 28.26
CA GLU A 67 -24.84 -19.12 28.13
C GLU A 67 -25.44 -20.41 27.50
N GLU A 68 -24.86 -21.59 27.77
CA GLU A 68 -25.33 -22.93 27.37
C GLU A 68 -25.21 -23.29 25.84
N ASP A 69 -24.71 -24.48 25.44
CA ASP A 69 -23.89 -25.43 26.21
C ASP A 69 -23.06 -26.40 25.32
N GLU A 70 -22.32 -27.27 26.01
CA GLU A 70 -21.53 -28.45 25.59
C GLU A 70 -21.82 -29.13 24.22
N ASP A 71 -20.75 -29.58 23.55
CA ASP A 71 -20.55 -31.02 23.27
C ASP A 71 -19.05 -31.37 23.18
N VAL A 72 -18.66 -32.61 23.52
CA VAL A 72 -17.26 -33.03 23.76
C VAL A 72 -16.84 -34.14 22.78
N GLY A 73 -15.97 -33.82 21.83
CA GLY A 73 -15.46 -34.73 20.81
C GLY A 73 -13.94 -34.95 20.85
N GLU A 74 -13.46 -35.89 21.67
CA GLU A 74 -12.06 -36.33 21.60
C GLU A 74 -11.77 -37.12 20.31
N LEU A 75 -10.86 -36.62 19.46
CA LEU A 75 -10.09 -37.46 18.54
C LEU A 75 -8.63 -37.01 18.47
N SER A 76 -7.72 -37.90 18.86
CA SER A 76 -6.27 -37.71 18.73
C SER A 76 -5.80 -37.96 17.30
N LEU A 77 -5.00 -37.05 16.75
CA LEU A 77 -4.10 -37.34 15.62
C LEU A 77 -2.83 -36.50 15.71
N THR A 78 -1.71 -37.07 15.28
CA THR A 78 -0.35 -36.56 15.53
C THR A 78 0.41 -36.28 14.23
N LEU A 79 1.57 -35.61 14.36
CA LEU A 79 2.57 -35.33 13.31
C LEU A 79 2.21 -34.13 12.39
N PRO A 80 3.17 -33.58 11.61
CA PRO A 80 4.18 -32.68 12.18
C PRO A 80 4.38 -31.39 11.35
N SER A 81 5.42 -30.61 11.68
CA SER A 81 5.90 -29.46 10.91
C SER A 81 6.16 -29.76 9.44
N ASP A 82 5.90 -28.78 8.55
CA ASP A 82 6.98 -28.12 7.82
C ASP A 82 6.57 -26.72 7.27
N SER A 83 7.56 -25.92 6.87
CA SER A 83 7.50 -24.72 5.99
C SER A 83 6.44 -23.65 6.30
N ALA A 84 6.79 -22.52 6.93
CA ALA A 84 7.54 -21.40 6.32
C ALA A 84 6.83 -20.73 5.12
N SER A 85 6.24 -19.56 5.37
CA SER A 85 5.91 -18.54 4.37
C SER A 85 6.17 -17.15 4.97
N GLU A 86 6.68 -16.23 4.16
CA GLU A 86 7.33 -15.01 4.63
C GLU A 86 6.35 -13.88 4.98
N GLY A 87 6.68 -13.09 6.00
CA GLY A 87 5.89 -11.92 6.39
C GLY A 87 6.17 -10.70 5.51
N LEU A 88 5.10 -10.06 5.03
CA LEU A 88 5.16 -8.72 4.45
C LEU A 88 4.50 -7.73 5.40
N SER A 89 5.28 -6.88 6.08
CA SER A 89 4.99 -5.44 6.29
C SER A 89 6.05 -4.76 7.15
N SER A 90 5.97 -3.43 7.10
CA SER A 90 6.62 -2.40 7.91
C SER A 90 6.54 -2.63 9.44
N ASP A 91 7.29 -1.96 10.32
CA ASP A 91 7.81 -0.59 10.26
C ASP A 91 9.18 -0.39 10.94
N LEU A 92 9.87 0.68 10.55
CA LEU A 92 11.09 1.16 11.20
C LEU A 92 10.77 2.22 12.27
N SER A 93 10.91 1.86 13.55
CA SER A 93 11.01 2.83 14.65
C SER A 93 12.45 2.95 15.13
N LEU A 94 12.98 4.18 15.13
CA LEU A 94 14.28 4.50 15.72
C LEU A 94 14.19 4.55 17.25
N PRO A 95 15.32 4.33 17.94
CA PRO A 95 15.84 5.44 18.74
C PRO A 95 17.32 5.78 18.45
N HIS A 96 17.74 6.97 18.91
CA HIS A 96 19.06 7.56 18.69
C HIS A 96 20.19 7.04 19.61
N SER A 97 21.43 7.35 19.19
CA SER A 97 22.64 7.57 20.01
C SER A 97 23.29 6.30 20.61
N PHE A 98 24.49 5.89 20.22
CA PHE A 98 25.76 6.65 20.30
C PHE A 98 26.86 6.02 19.40
N GLY A 99 27.99 6.69 19.23
CA GLY A 99 29.26 6.03 18.86
C GLY A 99 29.70 6.19 17.39
N HIS A 100 30.18 7.38 17.05
CA HIS A 100 30.99 7.61 15.85
C HIS A 100 32.42 7.08 16.11
N TYR A 101 32.97 6.21 15.24
CA TYR A 101 34.42 6.08 15.02
C TYR A 101 34.77 5.16 13.85
N ASP A 102 35.65 5.63 12.97
CA ASP A 102 36.40 4.89 11.95
C ASP A 102 37.58 5.80 11.49
N PRO A 103 38.71 5.30 10.97
CA PRO A 103 39.50 4.19 11.51
C PRO A 103 41.03 4.51 11.61
N MET A 104 41.83 3.52 12.06
CA MET A 104 43.30 3.41 11.90
C MET A 104 44.20 4.55 12.43
N GLY A 105 44.75 4.40 13.64
CA GLY A 105 45.82 5.27 14.19
C GLY A 105 46.82 4.49 15.07
N VAL A 106 48.12 4.69 14.85
CA VAL A 106 49.22 3.87 15.43
C VAL A 106 49.72 4.40 16.78
N SER A 107 50.30 3.50 17.58
CA SER A 107 51.04 3.62 18.86
C SER A 107 50.23 3.16 20.09
N HIS A 108 50.59 2.07 20.78
CA HIS A 108 51.87 1.71 21.45
C HIS A 108 52.05 2.44 22.79
N PHE A 109 51.48 1.84 23.84
CA PHE A 109 52.10 1.87 25.15
C PHE A 109 51.97 0.50 25.83
N ASP A 110 53.08 0.09 26.42
CA ASP A 110 53.32 -1.04 27.32
C ASP A 110 52.49 -0.92 28.62
N ASP A 111 52.33 -1.93 29.49
CA ASP A 111 52.54 -3.39 29.45
C ASP A 111 51.82 -3.94 30.73
N HIS A 112 52.01 -5.23 31.01
CA HIS A 112 51.97 -5.90 32.31
C HIS A 112 50.84 -6.91 32.52
N LEU A 113 51.26 -8.17 32.38
CA LEU A 113 50.89 -9.29 33.25
C LEU A 113 49.51 -9.92 33.03
N THR A 114 49.47 -10.67 31.92
CA THR A 114 49.03 -12.08 31.93
C THR A 114 49.07 -12.77 33.30
N ARG A 115 48.01 -13.52 33.65
CA ARG A 115 48.18 -14.87 34.23
C ARG A 115 46.98 -15.78 33.93
N PHE A 116 47.32 -17.00 33.52
CA PHE A 116 46.47 -18.17 33.32
C PHE A 116 45.76 -18.58 34.64
N SER A 117 44.73 -19.44 34.71
CA SER A 117 44.17 -20.43 33.77
C SER A 117 42.69 -20.71 34.13
N SER A 118 41.74 -20.78 33.20
CA SER A 118 41.27 -21.99 32.47
C SER A 118 40.55 -23.08 33.32
N VAL A 119 39.50 -23.68 32.71
CA VAL A 119 38.89 -25.01 32.95
C VAL A 119 37.64 -25.14 33.88
N ARG A 120 36.57 -25.72 33.28
CA ARG A 120 35.40 -26.46 33.82
C ARG A 120 34.26 -25.76 34.60
N LEU A 121 33.08 -25.78 33.93
CA LEU A 121 31.77 -26.07 34.53
C LEU A 121 31.79 -27.46 35.23
N PRO A 122 30.93 -27.71 36.24
CA PRO A 122 29.62 -28.30 35.88
C PRO A 122 28.40 -27.78 36.66
N SER A 123 27.24 -28.09 36.07
CA SER A 123 25.86 -27.99 36.60
C SER A 123 25.66 -28.51 38.04
N GLY A 124 24.71 -27.91 38.81
CA GLY A 124 24.24 -28.50 40.07
C GLY A 124 23.23 -27.70 40.92
N ARG A 125 21.94 -28.04 40.79
CA ARG A 125 20.87 -28.03 41.83
C ARG A 125 20.79 -26.92 42.91
N THR A 126 19.75 -26.12 42.79
CA THR A 126 18.70 -25.88 43.82
C THR A 126 18.92 -26.37 45.27
N ASN A 127 19.06 -25.44 46.21
CA ASN A 127 18.49 -25.45 47.57
C ASN A 127 18.52 -23.98 48.09
N ARG A 128 17.47 -23.38 48.66
CA ARG A 128 16.61 -23.72 49.82
C ARG A 128 17.16 -23.19 51.15
N LEU A 129 16.51 -22.13 51.64
CA LEU A 129 16.47 -21.63 53.03
C LEU A 129 17.82 -21.31 53.72
N GLN A 130 17.99 -20.03 54.07
CA GLN A 130 18.22 -19.70 55.48
C GLN A 130 17.63 -18.34 55.85
N SER A 131 17.01 -18.29 57.03
CA SER A 131 16.55 -17.07 57.70
C SER A 131 17.42 -16.86 58.93
N GLN A 132 17.83 -15.62 59.21
CA GLN A 132 18.48 -15.24 60.46
C GLN A 132 17.95 -13.91 60.99
N ARG A 133 17.99 -13.76 62.32
CA ARG A 133 17.47 -12.63 63.10
C ARG A 133 18.62 -11.69 63.56
N GLY A 134 18.28 -10.42 63.76
CA GLY A 134 19.02 -9.44 64.57
C GLY A 134 18.48 -8.03 64.28
N LEU A 135 17.68 -7.33 65.10
CA LEU A 135 17.72 -6.96 66.54
C LEU A 135 18.53 -5.67 66.84
N SER A 136 17.85 -4.52 66.75
CA SER A 136 17.93 -3.28 67.59
C SER A 136 17.07 -2.21 66.89
N ALA A 137 16.03 -1.61 67.50
CA ALA A 137 15.99 -0.68 68.64
C ALA A 137 16.64 0.69 68.33
N GLY A 138 15.95 1.84 68.38
CA GLY A 138 14.50 2.09 68.59
C GLY A 138 14.22 3.49 69.15
N THR A 139 13.11 4.13 68.75
CA THR A 139 12.57 5.39 69.30
C THR A 139 11.07 5.49 69.01
N ASP A 140 10.30 6.08 69.94
CA ASP A 140 8.84 6.21 69.86
C ASP A 140 8.35 7.29 68.88
N GLY A 141 7.15 7.10 68.31
CA GLY A 141 6.49 8.05 67.41
C GLY A 141 5.19 7.50 66.81
N GLU A 142 4.07 8.17 67.06
CA GLU A 142 2.70 7.71 66.78
C GLU A 142 2.37 7.56 65.27
N SER A 143 2.42 6.35 64.71
CA SER A 143 1.93 6.09 63.32
C SER A 143 1.58 4.63 62.97
N SER A 144 1.37 3.76 63.98
CA SER A 144 1.38 2.27 63.88
C SER A 144 0.31 1.56 63.01
N ILE A 145 -0.35 2.25 62.08
CA ILE A 145 -1.26 1.66 61.08
C ILE A 145 -0.87 2.04 59.63
N ALA A 146 -0.13 3.14 59.42
CA ALA A 146 0.27 3.60 58.08
C ALA A 146 1.54 2.92 57.55
N ASP A 147 2.60 2.83 58.37
CA ASP A 147 3.93 2.30 57.97
C ASP A 147 3.86 0.85 57.44
N GLY A 148 2.92 0.05 57.97
CA GLY A 148 2.67 -1.31 57.49
C GLY A 148 2.18 -1.40 56.04
N SER A 149 1.42 -0.42 55.55
CA SER A 149 0.96 -0.41 54.14
C SER A 149 2.03 0.14 53.20
N GLU A 150 2.79 1.16 53.61
CA GLU A 150 3.91 1.68 52.83
C GLU A 150 5.02 0.62 52.65
N ALA A 151 5.38 -0.11 53.72
CA ALA A 151 6.35 -1.19 53.66
C ALA A 151 5.90 -2.38 52.79
N VAL A 152 4.59 -2.60 52.62
CA VAL A 152 4.03 -3.60 51.69
C VAL A 152 4.02 -3.07 50.26
N MET A 153 3.58 -1.83 50.03
CA MET A 153 3.62 -1.18 48.72
C MET A 153 5.04 -1.11 48.16
N LYS A 154 6.03 -0.74 48.99
CA LYS A 154 7.44 -0.72 48.60
C LYS A 154 7.94 -2.10 48.14
N LYS A 155 7.62 -3.17 48.88
CA LYS A 155 7.95 -4.56 48.49
C LYS A 155 7.24 -4.98 47.20
N PHE A 156 5.99 -4.55 47.01
CA PHE A 156 5.24 -4.80 45.78
C PHE A 156 5.91 -4.14 44.57
N TYR A 157 6.32 -2.87 44.69
CA TYR A 157 7.10 -2.18 43.65
C TYR A 157 8.48 -2.79 43.44
N GLU A 158 9.19 -3.21 44.49
CA GLU A 158 10.48 -3.92 44.38
C GLU A 158 10.31 -5.25 43.61
N ILE A 159 9.22 -5.99 43.84
CA ILE A 159 8.87 -7.21 43.10
C ILE A 159 8.50 -6.89 41.63
N GLN A 160 7.71 -5.83 41.37
CA GLN A 160 7.38 -5.41 40.01
C GLN A 160 8.61 -4.96 39.22
N VAL A 161 9.48 -4.13 39.82
CA VAL A 161 10.75 -3.70 39.23
C VAL A 161 11.68 -4.90 39.02
N GLY A 162 11.69 -5.88 39.94
CA GLY A 162 12.38 -7.15 39.77
C GLY A 162 11.86 -7.95 38.56
N LYS A 163 10.54 -8.04 38.39
CA LYS A 163 9.89 -8.70 37.24
C LYS A 163 10.21 -8.00 35.92
N ILE A 164 10.13 -6.67 35.88
CA ILE A 164 10.48 -5.85 34.69
C ILE A 164 11.96 -6.02 34.34
N ARG A 165 12.87 -5.99 35.32
CA ARG A 165 14.31 -6.24 35.10
C ARG A 165 14.58 -7.65 34.60
N ALA A 166 13.87 -8.66 35.09
CA ALA A 166 13.99 -10.04 34.60
C ALA A 166 13.48 -10.19 33.16
N GLN A 167 12.33 -9.57 32.83
CA GLN A 167 11.79 -9.55 31.46
C GLN A 167 12.72 -8.81 30.49
N LEU A 168 13.30 -7.67 30.92
CA LEU A 168 14.30 -6.95 30.13
C LEU A 168 15.58 -7.78 29.92
N ALA A 169 16.06 -8.49 30.95
CA ALA A 169 17.24 -9.35 30.83
C ALA A 169 17.00 -10.52 29.85
N LEU A 170 15.82 -11.13 29.87
CA LEU A 170 15.42 -12.16 28.92
C LEU A 170 15.29 -11.61 27.49
N SER A 171 14.70 -10.42 27.32
CA SER A 171 14.60 -9.74 26.02
C SER A 171 15.99 -9.42 25.43
N VAL A 172 16.90 -8.88 26.25
CA VAL A 172 18.29 -8.60 25.84
C VAL A 172 19.08 -9.88 25.57
N GLN A 173 18.79 -10.99 26.24
CA GLN A 173 19.38 -12.29 25.90
C GLN A 173 18.86 -12.78 24.54
N ALA A 174 17.54 -12.77 24.32
CA ALA A 174 16.94 -13.17 23.04
C ALA A 174 17.45 -12.32 21.87
N GLN A 175 17.59 -11.00 22.05
CA GLN A 175 18.21 -10.11 21.07
C GLN A 175 19.65 -10.56 20.73
N ARG A 176 20.49 -10.82 21.74
CA ARG A 176 21.88 -11.29 21.54
C ARG A 176 21.98 -12.68 20.92
N GLU A 177 20.95 -13.50 21.03
CA GLU A 177 20.87 -14.81 20.37
C GLU A 177 20.45 -14.65 18.90
N MET A 178 19.52 -13.75 18.60
CA MET A 178 19.15 -13.36 17.22
C MET A 178 20.29 -12.63 16.48
N GLU A 179 21.05 -11.77 17.17
CA GLU A 179 22.24 -11.12 16.60
C GLU A 179 23.32 -12.15 16.22
N LYS A 180 23.46 -13.22 17.00
CA LYS A 180 24.39 -14.33 16.70
C LYS A 180 23.92 -15.18 15.53
N THR A 181 22.63 -15.54 15.44
CA THR A 181 22.12 -16.31 14.30
C THR A 181 22.23 -15.50 13.00
N LEU A 182 21.85 -14.22 13.01
CA LEU A 182 22.03 -13.32 11.86
C LEU A 182 23.50 -13.19 11.45
N GLN A 183 24.44 -13.14 12.40
CA GLN A 183 25.87 -13.08 12.08
C GLN A 183 26.39 -14.42 11.51
N GLN A 184 25.93 -15.57 12.04
CA GLN A 184 26.24 -16.89 11.48
C GLN A 184 25.67 -17.06 10.07
N GLU A 185 24.45 -16.60 9.82
CA GLU A 185 23.84 -16.59 8.48
C GLU A 185 24.66 -15.74 7.52
N ARG A 186 25.02 -14.49 7.89
CA ARG A 186 25.87 -13.60 7.08
C ARG A 186 27.20 -14.26 6.70
N VAL A 187 27.89 -14.89 7.64
CA VAL A 187 29.12 -15.66 7.36
C VAL A 187 28.83 -16.82 6.40
N SER A 188 27.76 -17.60 6.64
CA SER A 188 27.39 -18.70 5.72
C SER A 188 27.07 -18.22 4.30
N TRP A 189 26.47 -17.04 4.15
CA TRP A 189 26.19 -16.43 2.84
C TRP A 189 27.46 -15.93 2.16
N GLN A 190 28.39 -15.36 2.92
CA GLN A 190 29.71 -14.96 2.42
C GLN A 190 30.55 -16.17 1.97
N GLU A 191 30.53 -17.27 2.73
CA GLU A 191 31.16 -18.55 2.35
C GLU A 191 30.51 -19.16 1.10
N LYS A 192 29.16 -19.20 1.03
CA LYS A 192 28.43 -19.66 -0.17
C LYS A 192 28.75 -18.81 -1.40
N ALA A 193 28.92 -17.50 -1.24
CA ALA A 193 29.31 -16.60 -2.33
C ALA A 193 30.75 -16.87 -2.79
N ALA A 194 31.70 -16.95 -1.86
CA ALA A 194 33.10 -17.27 -2.17
C ALA A 194 33.27 -18.67 -2.80
N ALA A 195 32.47 -19.67 -2.38
CA ALA A 195 32.46 -20.99 -2.99
C ALA A 195 31.95 -20.96 -4.44
N LYS A 196 30.88 -20.20 -4.73
CA LYS A 196 30.39 -20.00 -6.10
C LYS A 196 31.43 -19.31 -6.99
N GLU A 197 32.07 -18.26 -6.51
CA GLU A 197 33.12 -17.54 -7.25
C GLU A 197 34.31 -18.45 -7.57
N ASN A 198 34.79 -19.21 -6.57
CA ASN A 198 35.86 -20.20 -6.78
C ASN A 198 35.48 -21.27 -7.81
N ASN A 199 34.22 -21.71 -7.84
CA ASN A 199 33.73 -22.66 -8.85
C ASN A 199 33.71 -22.04 -10.26
N PHE A 200 33.24 -20.80 -10.42
CA PHE A 200 33.28 -20.09 -11.71
C PHE A 200 34.70 -19.88 -12.21
N VAL A 201 35.65 -19.52 -11.33
CA VAL A 201 37.07 -19.40 -11.67
C VAL A 201 37.66 -20.76 -12.10
N GLN A 202 37.30 -21.85 -11.41
CA GLN A 202 37.75 -23.21 -11.78
C GLN A 202 37.22 -23.65 -13.15
N GLU A 203 35.92 -23.51 -13.41
CA GLU A 203 35.34 -23.88 -14.71
C GLU A 203 35.86 -23.00 -15.84
N ARG A 204 36.04 -21.68 -15.62
CA ARG A 204 36.71 -20.80 -16.59
C ARG A 204 38.13 -21.28 -16.93
N ASN A 205 38.93 -21.60 -15.91
CA ASN A 205 40.31 -22.07 -16.08
C ASN A 205 40.39 -23.49 -16.69
N ARG A 206 39.32 -24.29 -16.57
CA ARG A 206 39.16 -25.58 -17.23
C ARG A 206 38.84 -25.40 -18.72
N LEU A 207 37.79 -24.62 -19.03
CA LEU A 207 37.39 -24.31 -20.40
C LEU A 207 38.53 -23.67 -21.19
N GLU A 208 39.33 -22.81 -20.57
CA GLU A 208 40.52 -22.22 -21.21
C GLU A 208 41.56 -23.27 -21.62
N LYS A 209 41.79 -24.31 -20.81
CA LYS A 209 42.69 -25.43 -21.15
C LYS A 209 42.13 -26.29 -22.28
N GLU A 210 40.85 -26.62 -22.22
CA GLU A 210 40.14 -27.39 -23.26
C GLU A 210 40.17 -26.61 -24.61
N LEU A 211 40.06 -25.28 -24.56
CA LEU A 211 40.21 -24.40 -25.74
C LEU A 211 41.65 -24.38 -26.28
N VAL A 212 42.68 -24.42 -25.43
CA VAL A 212 44.08 -24.52 -25.88
C VAL A 212 44.35 -25.89 -26.54
N GLN A 213 43.90 -26.98 -25.93
CA GLN A 213 44.05 -28.34 -26.47
C GLN A 213 43.39 -28.49 -27.84
N THR A 214 42.12 -28.11 -27.97
CA THR A 214 41.39 -28.16 -29.25
C THR A 214 42.02 -27.24 -30.32
N ARG A 215 42.61 -26.09 -29.94
CA ARG A 215 43.41 -25.26 -30.86
C ARG A 215 44.69 -25.94 -31.34
N GLU A 216 45.29 -26.83 -30.56
CA GLU A 216 46.49 -27.57 -30.94
C GLU A 216 46.16 -28.79 -31.80
N GLU A 217 45.11 -29.53 -31.46
CA GLU A 217 44.52 -30.59 -32.29
C GLU A 217 44.08 -30.05 -33.66
N LEU A 218 43.47 -28.86 -33.72
CA LEU A 218 43.10 -28.19 -34.96
C LEU A 218 44.33 -27.79 -35.80
N LYS A 219 45.47 -27.44 -35.18
CA LYS A 219 46.73 -27.21 -35.91
C LYS A 219 47.28 -28.53 -36.47
N ALA A 220 47.31 -29.59 -35.65
CA ALA A 220 47.82 -30.90 -36.02
C ALA A 220 47.01 -31.50 -37.19
N THR A 221 45.68 -31.57 -37.06
CA THR A 221 44.77 -32.02 -38.14
C THR A 221 44.90 -31.16 -39.40
N LYS A 222 45.03 -29.84 -39.29
CA LYS A 222 45.26 -28.94 -40.43
C LYS A 222 46.61 -29.15 -41.12
N THR A 223 47.66 -29.57 -40.41
CA THR A 223 48.94 -29.98 -41.03
C THR A 223 48.84 -31.34 -41.70
N ARG A 224 48.20 -32.33 -41.07
CA ARG A 224 47.90 -33.64 -41.67
C ARG A 224 47.09 -33.51 -42.96
N LEU A 225 46.01 -32.73 -42.94
CA LEU A 225 45.15 -32.48 -44.10
C LEU A 225 45.91 -31.79 -45.26
N LYS A 226 46.89 -30.92 -44.97
CA LYS A 226 47.78 -30.37 -46.01
C LYS A 226 48.62 -31.47 -46.67
N MET A 227 49.21 -32.36 -45.88
CA MET A 227 50.00 -33.48 -46.41
C MET A 227 49.11 -34.41 -47.26
N GLU A 228 47.96 -34.83 -46.76
CA GLU A 228 47.00 -35.67 -47.50
C GLU A 228 46.54 -35.00 -48.80
N LYS A 229 46.22 -33.68 -48.78
CA LYS A 229 45.89 -32.94 -50.01
C LYS A 229 47.03 -32.93 -51.05
N THR A 230 48.30 -32.89 -50.64
CA THR A 230 49.41 -33.01 -51.61
C THR A 230 49.55 -34.41 -52.22
N HIS A 231 49.11 -35.47 -51.52
CA HIS A 231 49.08 -36.83 -52.07
C HIS A 231 47.92 -37.02 -53.05
N PHE A 232 46.76 -36.41 -52.80
CA PHE A 232 45.58 -36.50 -53.69
C PHE A 232 45.63 -35.55 -54.90
N ALA A 233 46.56 -34.59 -54.95
CA ALA A 233 46.68 -33.61 -56.03
C ALA A 233 46.83 -34.26 -57.43
N THR A 234 47.45 -35.44 -57.54
CA THR A 234 47.59 -36.18 -58.81
C THR A 234 46.32 -36.91 -59.26
N LEU A 235 45.28 -36.96 -58.41
CA LEU A 235 43.99 -37.60 -58.68
C LEU A 235 42.86 -36.58 -58.86
N GLN A 236 43.13 -35.28 -58.70
CA GLN A 236 42.17 -34.22 -58.97
C GLN A 236 41.96 -34.02 -60.48
N ILE A 237 40.70 -33.92 -60.89
CA ILE A 237 40.25 -33.64 -62.25
C ILE A 237 39.44 -32.32 -62.21
N SER A 238 39.49 -31.55 -63.30
CA SER A 238 38.70 -30.33 -63.47
C SER A 238 37.26 -30.63 -63.88
N ASP A 239 36.31 -29.78 -63.47
CA ASP A 239 34.87 -29.93 -63.74
C ASP A 239 34.54 -30.34 -65.18
N ALA A 240 35.16 -29.69 -66.17
CA ALA A 240 34.93 -29.95 -67.59
C ALA A 240 35.37 -31.37 -68.03
N LEU A 241 36.47 -31.89 -67.49
CA LEU A 241 36.96 -33.24 -67.78
C LEU A 241 36.17 -34.29 -66.98
N ALA A 242 35.75 -33.98 -65.75
CA ALA A 242 34.82 -34.84 -65.00
C ALA A 242 33.46 -34.95 -65.69
N GLU A 243 32.94 -33.84 -66.25
CA GLU A 243 31.69 -33.85 -67.01
C GLU A 243 31.83 -34.67 -68.31
N GLN A 244 32.97 -34.57 -69.02
CA GLN A 244 33.26 -35.39 -70.20
C GLN A 244 33.32 -36.89 -69.86
N LEU A 245 34.08 -37.29 -68.83
CA LEU A 245 34.16 -38.68 -68.37
C LEU A 245 32.79 -39.20 -67.87
N SER A 246 31.93 -38.33 -67.33
CA SER A 246 30.57 -38.72 -66.88
C SER A 246 29.56 -38.96 -68.00
N ARG A 247 29.94 -38.73 -69.27
CA ARG A 247 29.12 -38.96 -70.47
C ARG A 247 29.55 -40.20 -71.27
N GLN A 248 30.51 -40.97 -70.76
CA GLN A 248 30.95 -42.25 -71.30
C GLN A 248 30.42 -43.39 -70.42
N ASP A 249 30.16 -44.56 -71.00
CA ASP A 249 29.66 -45.72 -70.27
C ASP A 249 30.77 -46.37 -69.42
N GLU A 250 30.41 -46.93 -68.26
CA GLU A 250 31.37 -47.34 -67.22
C GLU A 250 32.33 -48.47 -67.65
N ASP A 251 31.99 -49.24 -68.69
CA ASP A 251 32.83 -50.28 -69.29
C ASP A 251 33.97 -49.72 -70.19
N ASP A 252 33.85 -48.49 -70.71
CA ASP A 252 34.83 -47.84 -71.58
C ASP A 252 35.87 -46.98 -70.84
N LEU A 253 35.65 -46.67 -69.55
CA LEU A 253 36.56 -45.85 -68.74
C LEU A 253 37.81 -46.64 -68.31
N SER A 254 38.98 -46.01 -68.32
CA SER A 254 40.13 -46.55 -67.60
C SER A 254 39.83 -46.63 -66.10
N ILE A 255 40.33 -47.67 -65.42
CA ILE A 255 40.25 -47.80 -63.95
C ILE A 255 40.75 -46.52 -63.25
N ARG A 256 41.75 -45.84 -63.82
CA ARG A 256 42.24 -44.55 -63.33
C ARG A 256 41.16 -43.45 -63.44
N GLU A 257 40.52 -43.33 -64.59
CA GLU A 257 39.53 -42.30 -64.89
C GLU A 257 38.25 -42.52 -64.07
N TYR A 258 37.79 -43.77 -63.93
CA TYR A 258 36.70 -44.15 -63.04
C TYR A 258 37.01 -43.79 -61.57
N VAL A 259 38.21 -44.10 -61.08
CA VAL A 259 38.65 -43.72 -59.72
C VAL A 259 38.71 -42.20 -59.56
N GLN A 260 39.24 -41.46 -60.54
CA GLN A 260 39.28 -39.99 -60.49
C GLN A 260 37.88 -39.37 -60.54
N LEU A 261 36.96 -39.89 -61.35
CA LEU A 261 35.57 -39.45 -61.43
C LEU A 261 34.80 -39.74 -60.13
N SER A 262 35.04 -40.91 -59.51
CA SER A 262 34.46 -41.28 -58.22
C SER A 262 34.99 -40.40 -57.08
N ILE A 263 36.31 -40.15 -57.04
CA ILE A 263 36.93 -39.20 -56.11
C ILE A 263 36.35 -37.80 -56.33
N TYR A 264 36.26 -37.33 -57.57
CA TYR A 264 35.68 -36.02 -57.90
C TYR A 264 34.22 -35.90 -57.42
N ARG A 265 33.36 -36.90 -57.71
CA ARG A 265 31.97 -36.95 -57.23
C ARG A 265 31.90 -36.85 -55.70
N LYS A 266 32.73 -37.59 -54.95
CA LYS A 266 32.70 -37.52 -53.48
C LYS A 266 33.36 -36.27 -52.90
N VAL A 267 34.40 -35.73 -53.54
CA VAL A 267 34.98 -34.41 -53.17
C VAL A 267 33.95 -33.31 -53.35
N ARG A 268 33.23 -33.27 -54.48
CA ARG A 268 32.20 -32.25 -54.74
C ARG A 268 31.03 -32.33 -53.74
N SER A 269 30.62 -33.55 -53.34
CA SER A 269 29.69 -33.77 -52.22
C SER A 269 30.22 -33.13 -50.92
N LEU A 270 31.45 -33.49 -50.53
CA LEU A 270 32.09 -32.97 -49.31
C LEU A 270 32.31 -31.44 -49.37
N GLU A 271 32.52 -30.86 -50.55
CA GLU A 271 32.64 -29.41 -50.73
C GLU A 271 31.29 -28.70 -50.59
N THR A 272 30.19 -29.30 -51.07
CA THR A 272 28.83 -28.77 -50.79
C THR A 272 28.43 -28.94 -49.32
N GLU A 273 28.80 -30.06 -48.67
CA GLU A 273 28.62 -30.28 -47.23
C GLU A 273 29.41 -29.24 -46.41
N LEU A 274 30.65 -28.95 -46.80
CA LEU A 274 31.53 -27.96 -46.15
C LEU A 274 31.03 -26.53 -46.36
N GLU A 275 30.51 -26.19 -47.54
CA GLU A 275 29.93 -24.86 -47.81
C GLU A 275 28.60 -24.65 -47.06
N HIS A 276 27.78 -25.68 -46.89
CA HIS A 276 26.62 -25.65 -45.99
C HIS A 276 27.05 -25.34 -44.55
N CYS A 277 28.04 -26.08 -44.01
CA CYS A 277 28.56 -25.81 -42.66
C CYS A 277 29.24 -24.44 -42.53
N ARG A 278 29.81 -23.86 -43.59
CA ARG A 278 30.26 -22.46 -43.59
C ARG A 278 29.10 -21.50 -43.42
N GLN A 279 28.01 -21.70 -44.17
CA GLN A 279 26.80 -20.87 -44.06
C GLN A 279 26.21 -20.96 -42.65
N GLU A 280 26.04 -22.17 -42.11
CA GLU A 280 25.62 -22.40 -40.71
C GLU A 280 26.53 -21.68 -39.70
N THR A 281 27.86 -21.78 -39.83
CA THR A 281 28.78 -21.05 -38.93
C THR A 281 28.70 -19.54 -39.10
N SER A 282 28.44 -19.02 -40.31
CA SER A 282 28.24 -17.58 -40.54
C SER A 282 26.94 -17.08 -39.93
N GLU A 283 25.86 -17.87 -39.99
CA GLU A 283 24.59 -17.57 -39.34
C GLU A 283 24.73 -17.58 -37.81
N LEU A 284 25.38 -18.59 -37.23
CA LEU A 284 25.69 -18.65 -35.80
C LEU A 284 26.59 -17.49 -35.33
N ILE A 285 27.55 -17.05 -36.15
CA ILE A 285 28.36 -15.85 -35.87
C ILE A 285 27.49 -14.58 -35.91
N ASN A 286 26.58 -14.45 -36.88
CA ASN A 286 25.67 -13.31 -36.99
C ASN A 286 24.71 -13.25 -35.79
N ILE A 287 24.13 -14.39 -35.38
CA ILE A 287 23.30 -14.51 -34.17
C ILE A 287 24.12 -14.12 -32.93
N SER A 288 25.30 -14.71 -32.73
CA SER A 288 26.18 -14.38 -31.61
C SER A 288 26.62 -12.91 -31.57
N ASN A 289 26.67 -12.23 -32.72
CA ASN A 289 26.96 -10.80 -32.79
C ASN A 289 25.73 -9.93 -32.51
N ALA A 290 24.53 -10.37 -32.89
CA ALA A 290 23.27 -9.74 -32.47
C ALA A 290 23.08 -9.88 -30.94
N ASP A 291 23.32 -11.05 -30.37
CA ASP A 291 23.26 -11.30 -28.92
C ASP A 291 24.22 -10.38 -28.14
N LYS A 292 25.45 -10.20 -28.65
CA LYS A 292 26.43 -9.26 -28.08
C LYS A 292 25.96 -7.80 -28.17
N ALA A 293 25.29 -7.41 -29.26
CA ALA A 293 24.76 -6.07 -29.41
C ALA A 293 23.58 -5.81 -28.44
N VAL A 294 22.70 -6.80 -28.24
CA VAL A 294 21.63 -6.74 -27.23
C VAL A 294 22.21 -6.69 -25.82
N ALA A 295 23.21 -7.52 -25.51
CA ALA A 295 23.89 -7.50 -24.22
C ALA A 295 24.63 -6.18 -23.93
N ALA A 296 25.23 -5.56 -24.96
CA ALA A 296 25.83 -4.23 -24.85
C ALA A 296 24.78 -3.14 -24.57
N GLY A 297 23.65 -3.16 -25.30
CA GLY A 297 22.53 -2.24 -25.03
C GLY A 297 21.98 -2.37 -23.61
N ALA A 298 21.80 -3.60 -23.13
CA ALA A 298 21.38 -3.86 -21.74
C ALA A 298 22.41 -3.36 -20.70
N ALA A 299 23.72 -3.44 -21.01
CA ALA A 299 24.76 -2.89 -20.14
C ALA A 299 24.74 -1.36 -20.10
N ASP A 300 24.53 -0.69 -21.24
CA ASP A 300 24.38 0.78 -21.30
C ASP A 300 23.11 1.24 -20.57
N GLU A 301 21.98 0.51 -20.68
CA GLU A 301 20.78 0.77 -19.89
C GLU A 301 21.03 0.65 -18.39
N VAL A 302 21.75 -0.39 -17.94
CA VAL A 302 22.14 -0.54 -16.52
C VAL A 302 23.02 0.63 -16.06
N VAL A 303 23.98 1.07 -16.87
CA VAL A 303 24.82 2.25 -16.56
C VAL A 303 23.98 3.54 -16.51
N GLN A 304 22.98 3.69 -17.38
CA GLN A 304 22.05 4.82 -17.34
C GLN A 304 21.19 4.79 -16.08
N ILE A 305 20.66 3.63 -15.68
CA ILE A 305 19.88 3.45 -14.45
C ILE A 305 20.74 3.77 -13.21
N GLN A 306 21.99 3.30 -13.16
CA GLN A 306 22.93 3.62 -12.08
C GLN A 306 23.22 5.13 -11.99
N ARG A 307 23.43 5.82 -13.12
CA ARG A 307 23.60 7.28 -13.15
C ARG A 307 22.35 8.01 -12.63
N ILE A 308 21.16 7.55 -13.00
CA ILE A 308 19.90 8.10 -12.50
C ILE A 308 19.75 7.86 -11.00
N ALA A 309 20.04 6.66 -10.50
CA ALA A 309 20.00 6.32 -9.08
C ALA A 309 20.93 7.23 -8.25
N ALA A 310 22.22 7.32 -8.63
CA ALA A 310 23.17 8.21 -7.97
C ALA A 310 22.79 9.71 -8.08
N SER A 311 22.04 10.10 -9.13
CA SER A 311 21.50 11.47 -9.23
C SER A 311 20.32 11.74 -8.29
N LYS A 312 19.50 10.71 -7.97
CA LYS A 312 18.45 10.79 -6.95
C LYS A 312 19.04 10.78 -5.55
N GLU A 313 20.02 9.91 -5.29
CA GLU A 313 20.71 9.81 -4.01
C GLU A 313 21.29 11.16 -3.56
N ARG A 314 22.03 11.86 -4.44
CA ARG A 314 22.58 13.20 -4.13
C ARG A 314 21.50 14.27 -3.91
N ARG A 315 20.31 14.15 -4.51
CA ARG A 315 19.20 15.06 -4.22
C ARG A 315 18.65 14.81 -2.83
N LEU A 316 18.42 13.56 -2.47
CA LEU A 316 17.96 13.16 -1.13
C LEU A 316 18.98 13.53 -0.05
N GLN A 317 20.28 13.44 -0.34
CA GLN A 317 21.35 13.92 0.55
C GLN A 317 21.27 15.45 0.74
N ASN A 318 21.17 16.23 -0.34
CA ASN A 318 21.02 17.70 -0.25
C ASN A 318 19.71 18.12 0.45
N GLU A 319 18.60 17.42 0.19
CA GLU A 319 17.29 17.64 0.84
C GLU A 319 17.35 17.31 2.34
N LEU A 320 18.08 16.24 2.72
CA LEU A 320 18.35 15.89 4.11
C LEU A 320 19.21 16.97 4.79
N GLU A 321 20.29 17.43 4.18
CA GLU A 321 21.14 18.53 4.70
C GLU A 321 20.36 19.84 4.89
N LEU A 322 19.45 20.17 3.97
CA LEU A 322 18.53 21.31 4.09
C LEU A 322 17.51 21.11 5.23
N SER A 323 16.99 19.89 5.41
CA SER A 323 16.11 19.56 6.55
C SER A 323 16.86 19.60 7.90
N GLU A 324 18.14 19.20 7.93
CA GLU A 324 18.96 19.24 9.13
C GLU A 324 19.37 20.66 9.51
N THR A 325 19.73 21.51 8.54
CA THR A 325 20.09 22.90 8.79
C THR A 325 18.87 23.71 9.25
N THR A 326 17.71 23.51 8.63
CA THR A 326 16.45 24.12 9.11
C THR A 326 16.00 23.58 10.48
N ARG A 327 16.18 22.27 10.78
CA ARG A 327 15.98 21.74 12.14
C ARG A 327 16.91 22.40 13.16
N LYS A 328 18.21 22.51 12.86
CA LYS A 328 19.21 23.13 13.75
C LYS A 328 18.89 24.59 14.03
N GLU A 329 18.40 25.33 13.02
CA GLU A 329 17.96 26.73 13.15
C GLU A 329 16.70 26.85 14.03
N LEU A 330 15.70 25.98 13.86
CA LEU A 330 14.53 25.92 14.74
C LEU A 330 14.92 25.53 16.18
N GLU A 331 15.90 24.64 16.36
CA GLU A 331 16.44 24.29 17.68
C GLU A 331 17.19 25.44 18.36
N SER A 332 17.90 26.30 17.61
CA SER A 332 18.47 27.54 18.17
C SER A 332 17.39 28.58 18.51
N GLN A 333 16.36 28.72 17.69
CA GLN A 333 15.23 29.62 17.98
C GLN A 333 14.46 29.17 19.24
N ILE A 334 14.21 27.87 19.39
CA ILE A 334 13.58 27.30 20.60
C ILE A 334 14.47 27.56 21.83
N LYS A 335 15.78 27.36 21.75
CA LYS A 335 16.71 27.66 22.86
C LYS A 335 16.67 29.14 23.25
N ALA A 336 16.74 30.05 22.28
CA ALA A 336 16.65 31.49 22.54
C ALA A 336 15.31 31.90 23.17
N LEU A 337 14.20 31.26 22.79
CA LEU A 337 12.89 31.49 23.42
C LEU A 337 12.81 30.92 24.85
N VAL A 338 13.44 29.78 25.12
CA VAL A 338 13.55 29.22 26.48
C VAL A 338 14.42 30.13 27.37
N GLU A 339 15.56 30.59 26.87
CA GLU A 339 16.43 31.55 27.57
C GLU A 339 15.71 32.88 27.87
N GLN A 340 14.90 33.38 26.92
CA GLN A 340 14.03 34.55 27.16
C GLN A 340 12.94 34.28 28.20
N LEU A 341 12.28 33.11 28.17
CA LEU A 341 11.28 32.73 29.17
C LEU A 341 11.89 32.57 30.57
N ASP A 342 13.10 32.01 30.68
CA ASP A 342 13.79 31.87 31.96
C ASP A 342 14.32 33.22 32.46
N PHE A 343 14.76 34.12 31.59
CA PHE A 343 15.01 35.52 31.94
C PHE A 343 13.74 36.24 32.45
N MET A 344 12.59 36.06 31.78
CA MET A 344 11.32 36.65 32.21
C MET A 344 10.85 36.10 33.57
N LYS A 345 11.03 34.79 33.84
CA LYS A 345 10.78 34.19 35.16
C LYS A 345 11.72 34.78 36.22
N GLU A 346 12.99 34.94 35.89
CA GLU A 346 14.01 35.52 36.78
C GLU A 346 13.68 36.98 37.13
N GLU A 347 13.28 37.78 36.15
CA GLU A 347 12.80 39.15 36.36
C GLU A 347 11.49 39.17 37.17
N GLN A 348 10.56 38.23 36.93
CA GLN A 348 9.36 38.08 37.76
C GLN A 348 9.71 37.77 39.22
N ARG A 349 10.63 36.83 39.50
CA ARG A 349 11.06 36.53 40.88
C ARG A 349 11.66 37.75 41.58
N ARG A 350 12.52 38.51 40.90
CA ARG A 350 13.09 39.76 41.44
C ARG A 350 12.02 40.83 41.68
N ASN A 351 11.02 40.94 40.82
CA ASN A 351 9.88 41.83 41.04
C ASN A 351 9.02 41.38 42.23
N GLU A 352 8.79 40.07 42.42
CA GLU A 352 8.11 39.51 43.59
C GLU A 352 8.87 39.78 44.89
N GLU A 353 10.20 39.63 44.88
CA GLU A 353 11.10 40.02 45.97
C GLU A 353 10.95 41.52 46.31
N ILE A 354 11.06 42.40 45.31
CA ILE A 354 10.88 43.87 45.45
C ILE A 354 9.49 44.23 45.99
N TYR A 355 8.43 43.56 45.54
CA TYR A 355 7.08 43.75 46.09
C TYR A 355 6.94 43.25 47.52
N SER A 356 7.70 42.23 47.92
CA SER A 356 7.73 41.74 49.30
C SER A 356 8.43 42.74 50.24
N ASP A 357 9.56 43.31 49.81
CA ASP A 357 10.30 44.37 50.50
C ASP A 357 9.47 45.65 50.59
N GLN A 358 8.81 46.07 49.50
CA GLN A 358 7.93 47.24 49.51
C GLN A 358 6.80 47.08 50.53
N LYS A 359 6.23 45.86 50.66
CA LYS A 359 5.24 45.54 51.70
C LYS A 359 5.85 45.52 53.10
N ALA A 360 7.13 45.16 53.27
CA ALA A 360 7.84 45.27 54.55
C ALA A 360 8.01 46.74 54.96
N PHE A 361 8.61 47.57 54.09
CA PHE A 361 8.79 49.01 54.33
C PHE A 361 7.47 49.76 54.52
N GLN A 362 6.37 49.34 53.88
CA GLN A 362 5.03 49.89 54.15
C GLN A 362 4.58 49.60 55.59
N ARG A 363 4.71 48.36 56.08
CA ARG A 363 4.37 48.00 57.48
C ARG A 363 5.23 48.77 58.48
N GLU A 364 6.53 48.96 58.20
CA GLU A 364 7.42 49.78 59.03
C GLU A 364 7.04 51.26 59.00
N SER A 365 6.72 51.81 57.83
CA SER A 365 6.23 53.19 57.70
C SER A 365 4.93 53.41 58.47
N GLU A 366 4.00 52.45 58.45
CA GLU A 366 2.79 52.51 59.26
C GLU A 366 3.08 52.38 60.77
N ARG A 367 4.00 51.50 61.18
CA ARG A 367 4.44 51.38 62.57
C ARG A 367 5.00 52.72 63.07
N LEU A 368 5.97 53.29 62.35
CA LEU A 368 6.54 54.59 62.68
C LEU A 368 5.48 55.72 62.69
N LYS A 369 4.46 55.67 61.83
CA LYS A 369 3.31 56.60 61.88
C LYS A 369 2.46 56.43 63.15
N ARG A 370 2.22 55.20 63.62
CA ARG A 370 1.52 54.93 64.88
C ARG A 370 2.35 55.44 66.08
N ASP A 371 3.65 55.14 66.08
CA ASP A 371 4.59 55.56 67.13
C ASP A 371 4.66 57.11 67.22
N LEU A 372 4.72 57.79 66.07
CA LEU A 372 4.72 59.27 65.99
C LEU A 372 3.35 59.86 66.39
N GLN A 373 2.23 59.19 66.09
CA GLN A 373 0.90 59.60 66.58
C GLN A 373 0.80 59.48 68.11
N MET A 374 1.33 58.42 68.72
CA MET A 374 1.40 58.31 70.18
C MET A 374 2.23 59.45 70.80
N LEU A 375 3.40 59.73 70.23
CA LEU A 375 4.26 60.83 70.69
C LEU A 375 3.59 62.21 70.54
N GLN A 376 2.75 62.39 69.51
CA GLN A 376 1.92 63.59 69.35
C GLN A 376 0.82 63.69 70.41
N LEU A 377 0.19 62.58 70.83
CA LEU A 377 -0.79 62.58 71.91
C LEU A 377 -0.13 62.93 73.26
N GLU A 378 1.05 62.39 73.55
CA GLU A 378 1.85 62.73 74.73
C GLU A 378 2.24 64.23 74.74
N HIS A 379 2.69 64.76 73.61
CA HIS A 379 3.01 66.18 73.46
C HIS A 379 1.78 67.09 73.68
N ASN A 380 0.61 66.70 73.17
CA ASN A 380 -0.63 67.45 73.37
C ASN A 380 -1.11 67.43 74.83
N ASP A 381 -0.92 66.34 75.58
CA ASP A 381 -1.22 66.32 77.01
C ASP A 381 -0.25 67.21 77.81
N LEU A 382 1.05 67.19 77.47
CA LEU A 382 2.04 68.10 78.06
C LEU A 382 1.70 69.58 77.79
N GLN A 383 1.27 69.91 76.56
CA GLN A 383 0.78 71.26 76.24
C GLN A 383 -0.48 71.63 77.04
N SER A 384 -1.45 70.70 77.17
CA SER A 384 -2.65 70.91 77.99
C SER A 384 -2.33 71.14 79.47
N ARG A 385 -1.26 70.55 80.00
CA ARG A 385 -0.76 70.83 81.36
C ARG A 385 -0.10 72.21 81.45
N PHE A 386 0.67 72.61 80.43
CA PHE A 386 1.29 73.93 80.37
C PHE A 386 0.26 75.06 80.31
N ASP A 387 -0.76 74.95 79.44
CA ASP A 387 -1.78 75.98 79.25
C ASP A 387 -2.61 76.24 80.52
N LYS A 388 -2.94 75.18 81.28
CA LYS A 388 -3.60 75.29 82.59
C LYS A 388 -2.77 76.05 83.62
N ASN A 389 -1.44 75.89 83.56
CA ASN A 389 -0.50 76.60 84.42
C ASN A 389 -0.33 78.07 83.97
N ALA A 390 -0.47 78.35 82.68
CA ALA A 390 -0.51 79.72 82.17
C ALA A 390 -1.81 80.45 82.60
N SER A 391 -2.98 79.80 82.59
CA SER A 391 -4.23 80.42 83.02
C SER A 391 -4.23 80.80 84.51
N SER A 392 -3.66 79.96 85.39
CA SER A 392 -3.55 80.30 86.82
C SER A 392 -2.60 81.48 87.10
N SER A 393 -1.64 81.74 86.21
CA SER A 393 -0.83 82.96 86.22
C SER A 393 -1.59 84.20 85.70
N GLY A 394 -2.68 84.02 84.94
CA GLY A 394 -3.54 85.09 84.46
C GLY A 394 -4.41 85.70 85.56
N ASP A 395 -5.04 84.84 86.37
CA ASP A 395 -5.91 85.25 87.49
C ASP A 395 -5.16 86.13 88.52
N LEU A 396 -3.89 85.83 88.77
CA LEU A 396 -3.00 86.63 89.62
C LEU A 396 -2.78 88.05 89.08
N ASN A 397 -2.66 88.21 87.76
CA ASN A 397 -2.49 89.52 87.12
C ASN A 397 -3.77 90.36 87.14
N GLN A 398 -4.95 89.74 86.96
CA GLN A 398 -6.23 90.46 87.02
C GLN A 398 -6.45 91.14 88.38
N LYS A 399 -5.97 90.52 89.46
CA LYS A 399 -6.03 91.06 90.83
C LYS A 399 -5.19 92.34 91.02
N ILE A 400 -4.16 92.56 90.20
CA ILE A 400 -3.33 93.79 90.22
C ILE A 400 -4.08 94.95 89.56
N ALA A 401 -4.85 94.68 88.49
CA ALA A 401 -5.54 95.71 87.71
C ALA A 401 -6.60 96.48 88.52
N MET A 402 -7.38 95.80 89.37
CA MET A 402 -8.42 96.44 90.19
C MET A 402 -7.88 97.57 91.08
N LEU A 403 -6.68 97.41 91.65
CA LEU A 403 -6.05 98.40 92.52
C LEU A 403 -5.60 99.69 91.80
N THR A 404 -5.70 99.72 90.47
CA THR A 404 -5.32 100.88 89.64
C THR A 404 -6.50 101.83 89.39
N ALA A 405 -7.75 101.38 89.53
CA ALA A 405 -8.95 102.12 89.14
C ALA A 405 -9.30 103.30 90.07
N ASP A 406 -9.18 103.13 91.40
CA ASP A 406 -9.53 104.15 92.40
C ASP A 406 -8.75 105.48 92.23
N LYS A 407 -7.60 105.44 91.55
CA LYS A 407 -6.76 106.61 91.31
C LYS A 407 -7.37 107.63 90.33
N ALA A 408 -8.29 107.20 89.46
CA ALA A 408 -8.77 108.04 88.34
C ALA A 408 -9.88 109.04 88.72
N PHE A 409 -10.73 108.70 89.70
CA PHE A 409 -11.98 109.44 89.97
C PHE A 409 -11.82 110.87 90.50
N LEU A 410 -10.64 111.25 90.99
CA LEU A 410 -10.40 112.57 91.61
C LEU A 410 -10.07 113.68 90.60
N GLN A 411 -9.95 113.38 89.31
CA GLN A 411 -9.31 114.27 88.35
C GLN A 411 -10.26 115.00 87.37
N ASP A 412 -11.54 114.58 87.31
CA ASP A 412 -12.50 114.97 86.26
C ASP A 412 -13.35 116.22 86.61
N ALA A 413 -13.37 116.64 87.88
CA ALA A 413 -14.23 117.73 88.37
C ALA A 413 -13.82 119.16 87.93
N LYS A 414 -12.81 119.30 87.04
CA LYS A 414 -12.17 120.59 86.73
C LYS A 414 -12.71 121.28 85.47
N THR A 415 -13.25 120.53 84.50
CA THR A 415 -13.36 120.97 83.09
C THR A 415 -14.68 121.68 82.72
N GLN A 416 -15.71 121.62 83.56
CA GLN A 416 -17.08 122.01 83.17
C GLN A 416 -17.40 123.52 83.19
N LEU A 417 -16.42 124.41 83.40
CA LEU A 417 -16.66 125.86 83.59
C LEU A 417 -16.34 126.76 82.39
N GLU A 418 -15.71 126.27 81.32
CA GLU A 418 -15.05 127.15 80.33
C GLU A 418 -15.85 127.38 79.02
N GLU A 419 -16.93 126.65 78.73
CA GLU A 419 -17.56 126.65 77.39
C GLU A 419 -18.67 127.71 77.14
N GLN A 420 -19.32 128.28 78.16
CA GLN A 420 -20.71 128.79 77.96
C GLN A 420 -20.91 130.16 77.27
N LEU A 421 -19.89 131.03 77.14
CA LEU A 421 -20.16 132.47 76.96
C LEU A 421 -20.07 133.05 75.53
N ALA A 422 -19.51 132.36 74.54
CA ALA A 422 -19.13 132.98 73.25
C ALA A 422 -19.64 132.29 71.96
N ALA A 423 -20.63 131.40 72.07
CA ALA A 423 -21.46 130.88 70.97
C ALA A 423 -22.26 131.97 70.19
N MET A 424 -23.52 131.68 69.87
CA MET A 424 -24.55 132.72 69.86
C MET A 424 -24.81 133.36 68.48
N ARG A 425 -24.03 134.37 68.09
CA ARG A 425 -24.56 135.46 67.21
C ARG A 425 -23.92 135.65 65.83
N THR A 426 -22.64 135.36 65.61
CA THR A 426 -21.96 135.63 64.33
C THR A 426 -22.01 134.44 63.34
N SER A 427 -22.08 133.21 63.84
CA SER A 427 -21.97 131.99 63.02
C SER A 427 -23.05 131.82 61.95
N HIS A 428 -24.29 132.26 62.22
CA HIS A 428 -25.47 131.81 61.47
C HIS A 428 -25.50 132.22 59.99
N LEU A 429 -25.07 133.45 59.66
CA LEU A 429 -25.17 133.97 58.29
C LEU A 429 -24.03 133.45 57.38
N GLU A 430 -22.82 133.30 57.91
CA GLU A 430 -21.68 132.76 57.14
C GLU A 430 -21.87 131.28 56.75
N LEU A 431 -22.63 130.51 57.54
CA LEU A 431 -22.90 129.10 57.24
C LEU A 431 -23.68 128.90 55.92
N GLN A 432 -24.55 129.85 55.55
CA GLN A 432 -25.45 129.68 54.41
C GLN A 432 -24.75 129.78 53.05
N GLU A 433 -23.80 130.71 52.87
CA GLU A 433 -22.96 130.72 51.66
C GLU A 433 -21.99 129.54 51.59
N LYS A 434 -21.46 129.12 52.75
CA LYS A 434 -20.52 127.99 52.84
C LYS A 434 -21.21 126.68 52.46
N ALA A 435 -22.48 126.50 52.80
CA ALA A 435 -23.29 125.36 52.41
C ALA A 435 -23.39 125.21 50.87
N ASN A 436 -23.81 126.26 50.16
CA ASN A 436 -23.98 126.20 48.69
C ASN A 436 -22.66 125.89 47.98
N LYS A 437 -21.55 126.53 48.38
CA LYS A 437 -20.21 126.32 47.81
C LYS A 437 -19.59 124.95 48.19
N LEU A 438 -20.10 124.30 49.22
CA LEU A 438 -19.78 122.90 49.54
C LEU A 438 -20.63 121.92 48.72
N GLN A 439 -21.90 122.26 48.44
CA GLN A 439 -22.79 121.41 47.65
C GLN A 439 -22.33 121.28 46.19
N GLU A 440 -21.98 122.38 45.51
CA GLU A 440 -21.43 122.32 44.14
C GLU A 440 -20.16 121.44 44.06
N LYS A 441 -19.31 121.49 45.09
CA LYS A 441 -18.10 120.67 45.20
C LYS A 441 -18.42 119.21 45.51
N TYR A 442 -19.44 118.95 46.33
CA TYR A 442 -19.91 117.60 46.62
C TYR A 442 -20.48 116.94 45.36
N ASP A 443 -21.35 117.63 44.63
CA ASP A 443 -21.94 117.13 43.38
C ASP A 443 -20.87 116.93 42.30
N SER A 444 -19.87 117.83 42.21
CA SER A 444 -18.71 117.65 41.33
C SER A 444 -17.90 116.40 41.71
N SER A 445 -17.54 116.26 42.99
CA SER A 445 -16.78 115.09 43.50
C SER A 445 -17.55 113.79 43.33
N LEU A 446 -18.88 113.82 43.42
CA LEU A 446 -19.76 112.69 43.20
C LEU A 446 -19.81 112.30 41.71
N SER A 447 -19.80 113.27 40.80
CA SER A 447 -19.71 113.00 39.36
C SER A 447 -18.35 112.41 38.96
N GLU A 448 -17.23 112.94 39.49
CA GLU A 448 -15.89 112.36 39.31
C GLU A 448 -15.81 110.94 39.91
N SER A 449 -16.31 110.74 41.13
CA SER A 449 -16.31 109.43 41.78
C SER A 449 -17.17 108.39 41.05
N THR A 450 -18.32 108.80 40.47
CA THR A 450 -19.16 107.88 39.69
C THR A 450 -18.62 107.65 38.28
N GLN A 451 -17.93 108.62 37.68
CA GLN A 451 -17.18 108.40 36.44
C GLN A 451 -16.05 107.38 36.67
N LEU A 452 -15.18 107.59 37.67
CA LEU A 452 -14.10 106.67 38.01
C LEU A 452 -14.62 105.26 38.36
N GLN A 453 -15.77 105.16 39.04
CA GLN A 453 -16.42 103.88 39.32
C GLN A 453 -16.91 103.19 38.04
N ASN A 454 -17.50 103.93 37.10
CA ASN A 454 -17.96 103.39 35.81
C ASN A 454 -16.80 103.00 34.89
N GLU A 455 -15.73 103.80 34.82
CA GLU A 455 -14.50 103.47 34.08
C GLU A 455 -13.81 102.23 34.66
N THR A 456 -13.72 102.14 35.99
CA THR A 456 -13.19 100.97 36.70
C THR A 456 -14.05 99.72 36.41
N ARG A 457 -15.38 99.84 36.44
CA ARG A 457 -16.29 98.74 36.10
C ARG A 457 -16.08 98.29 34.65
N LEU A 458 -16.10 99.22 33.69
CA LEU A 458 -15.94 98.94 32.27
C LEU A 458 -14.59 98.28 31.96
N HIS A 459 -13.53 98.66 32.66
CA HIS A 459 -12.21 98.03 32.55
C HIS A 459 -12.17 96.60 33.11
N PHE A 460 -12.90 96.30 34.19
CA PHE A 460 -13.05 94.92 34.68
C PHE A 460 -13.98 94.08 33.79
N GLU A 461 -15.08 94.66 33.33
CA GLU A 461 -16.05 94.08 32.37
C GLU A 461 -15.32 93.67 31.08
N LYS A 462 -14.59 94.60 30.46
CA LYS A 462 -13.72 94.32 29.31
C LYS A 462 -12.63 93.28 29.59
N LYS A 463 -12.02 93.26 30.78
CA LYS A 463 -11.02 92.23 31.12
C LYS A 463 -11.64 90.85 31.22
N LEU A 464 -12.85 90.74 31.77
CA LEU A 464 -13.60 89.49 31.81
C LEU A 464 -13.99 89.03 30.40
N ASP A 465 -14.39 89.94 29.52
CA ASP A 465 -14.62 89.64 28.10
C ASP A 465 -13.33 89.19 27.37
N ASP A 466 -12.23 89.91 27.56
CA ASP A 466 -10.91 89.58 27.00
C ASP A 466 -10.37 88.23 27.53
N GLU A 467 -10.72 87.83 28.76
CA GLU A 467 -10.39 86.51 29.33
C GLU A 467 -11.35 85.42 28.84
N MET A 468 -12.65 85.70 28.78
CA MET A 468 -13.66 84.78 28.22
C MET A 468 -13.36 84.46 26.75
N ALA A 469 -12.97 85.47 25.97
CA ALA A 469 -12.52 85.30 24.58
C ALA A 469 -11.29 84.38 24.48
N LYS A 470 -10.28 84.57 25.35
CA LYS A 470 -9.10 83.67 25.41
C LYS A 470 -9.49 82.25 25.80
N PHE A 471 -10.38 82.05 26.77
CA PHE A 471 -10.86 80.72 27.15
C PHE A 471 -11.65 80.04 26.02
N MET A 472 -12.53 80.77 25.33
CA MET A 472 -13.23 80.26 24.15
C MET A 472 -12.27 79.89 23.01
N GLU A 473 -11.25 80.72 22.75
CA GLU A 473 -10.28 80.47 21.67
C GLU A 473 -9.31 79.31 22.02
N LEU A 474 -8.89 79.18 23.27
CA LEU A 474 -8.13 78.02 23.77
C LEU A 474 -8.96 76.74 23.71
N SER A 475 -10.22 76.79 24.17
CA SER A 475 -11.16 75.67 24.10
C SER A 475 -11.39 75.23 22.64
N LYS A 476 -11.59 76.18 21.72
CA LYS A 476 -11.70 75.91 20.28
C LYS A 476 -10.44 75.24 19.73
N ARG A 477 -9.25 75.76 20.03
CA ARG A 477 -7.97 75.13 19.61
C ARG A 477 -7.80 73.73 20.16
N GLU A 478 -8.25 73.46 21.39
CA GLU A 478 -8.18 72.13 22.00
C GLU A 478 -9.17 71.15 21.34
N ILE A 479 -10.39 71.60 21.04
CA ILE A 479 -11.38 70.81 20.29
C ILE A 479 -10.88 70.50 18.87
N GLU A 480 -10.24 71.47 18.21
CA GLU A 480 -9.61 71.27 16.90
C GLU A 480 -8.41 70.31 16.99
N ARG A 481 -7.58 70.40 18.04
CA ARG A 481 -6.51 69.42 18.32
C ARG A 481 -7.07 68.01 18.52
N ILE A 482 -8.00 67.83 19.46
CA ILE A 482 -8.60 66.52 19.77
C ILE A 482 -9.25 65.90 18.53
N ARG A 483 -9.88 66.72 17.67
CA ARG A 483 -10.46 66.27 16.40
C ARG A 483 -9.38 65.81 15.40
N ASN A 484 -8.29 66.56 15.27
CA ASN A 484 -7.18 66.21 14.37
C ASN A 484 -6.42 64.98 14.87
N ASP A 485 -6.10 64.91 16.16
CA ASP A 485 -5.42 63.77 16.79
C ASP A 485 -6.28 62.51 16.70
N GLY A 486 -7.60 62.64 16.95
CA GLY A 486 -8.57 61.56 16.72
C GLY A 486 -8.61 61.09 15.26
N GLN A 487 -8.62 62.01 14.29
CA GLN A 487 -8.54 61.65 12.87
C GLN A 487 -7.24 60.91 12.54
N VAL A 488 -6.08 61.38 13.03
CA VAL A 488 -4.78 60.72 12.82
C VAL A 488 -4.73 59.32 13.45
N VAL A 489 -5.35 59.13 14.62
CA VAL A 489 -5.50 57.81 15.23
C VAL A 489 -6.39 56.90 14.38
N TYR A 490 -7.56 57.36 13.94
CA TYR A 490 -8.45 56.58 13.08
C TYR A 490 -7.81 56.24 11.71
N GLU A 491 -7.04 57.15 11.12
CA GLU A 491 -6.32 56.91 9.87
C GLU A 491 -5.18 55.90 10.06
N ARG A 492 -4.43 55.98 11.17
CA ARG A 492 -3.39 55.02 11.55
C ARG A 492 -4.00 53.63 11.81
N GLU A 493 -5.09 53.54 12.54
CA GLU A 493 -5.78 52.27 12.83
C GLU A 493 -6.36 51.66 11.55
N ASN A 494 -7.05 52.46 10.72
CA ASN A 494 -7.53 52.00 9.40
C ASN A 494 -6.39 51.54 8.48
N ARG A 495 -5.20 52.14 8.60
CA ARG A 495 -4.01 51.70 7.86
C ARG A 495 -3.51 50.36 8.39
N LEU A 496 -3.32 50.21 9.69
CA LEU A 496 -2.87 48.96 10.32
C LEU A 496 -3.85 47.80 10.05
N LEU A 497 -5.16 48.05 10.09
CA LEU A 497 -6.19 47.06 9.74
C LEU A 497 -6.16 46.65 8.27
N LYS A 498 -5.80 47.57 7.35
CA LYS A 498 -5.60 47.24 5.93
C LYS A 498 -4.31 46.46 5.71
N GLU A 499 -3.21 46.86 6.34
CA GLU A 499 -1.93 46.15 6.28
C GLU A 499 -2.07 44.72 6.82
N ALA A 500 -2.70 44.54 8.00
CA ALA A 500 -2.99 43.23 8.59
C ALA A 500 -3.94 42.37 7.72
N ARG A 501 -4.97 42.98 7.10
CA ARG A 501 -5.83 42.29 6.11
C ARG A 501 -5.03 41.82 4.91
N ASP A 502 -4.17 42.69 4.37
CA ASP A 502 -3.42 42.40 3.14
C ASP A 502 -2.32 41.36 3.39
N ASP A 503 -1.73 41.32 4.59
CA ASP A 503 -0.86 40.23 5.03
C ASP A 503 -1.63 38.92 5.24
N ALA A 504 -2.81 38.96 5.86
CA ALA A 504 -3.69 37.78 5.98
C ALA A 504 -4.10 37.22 4.61
N LEU A 505 -4.38 38.09 3.62
CA LEU A 505 -4.65 37.69 2.24
C LEU A 505 -3.45 37.02 1.58
N LYS A 506 -2.23 37.56 1.73
CA LYS A 506 -0.99 36.90 1.27
C LYS A 506 -0.81 35.52 1.92
N HIS A 507 -1.12 35.37 3.20
CA HIS A 507 -1.08 34.07 3.87
C HIS A 507 -2.11 33.08 3.29
N VAL A 508 -3.31 33.53 2.95
CA VAL A 508 -4.31 32.70 2.24
C VAL A 508 -3.83 32.31 0.85
N GLU A 509 -3.29 33.24 0.05
CA GLU A 509 -2.73 32.96 -1.29
C GLU A 509 -1.56 31.96 -1.22
N MET A 510 -0.65 32.11 -0.25
CA MET A 510 0.44 31.16 -0.02
C MET A 510 -0.10 29.77 0.37
N LEU A 511 -1.09 29.69 1.25
CA LEU A 511 -1.70 28.41 1.64
C LEU A 511 -2.46 27.75 0.48
N GLN A 512 -3.13 28.53 -0.37
CA GLN A 512 -3.77 28.04 -1.60
C GLN A 512 -2.73 27.49 -2.58
N SER A 513 -1.66 28.23 -2.88
CA SER A 513 -0.60 27.73 -3.79
C SER A 513 0.09 26.46 -3.25
N ARG A 514 0.22 26.33 -1.92
CA ARG A 514 0.72 25.10 -1.27
C ARG A 514 -0.29 23.95 -1.37
N LEU A 515 -1.59 24.22 -1.22
CA LEU A 515 -2.65 23.23 -1.39
C LEU A 515 -2.68 22.71 -2.83
N ASP A 516 -2.68 23.61 -3.82
CA ASP A 516 -2.65 23.26 -5.25
C ASP A 516 -1.40 22.42 -5.59
N SER A 517 -0.23 22.77 -5.04
CA SER A 517 1.01 22.00 -5.20
C SER A 517 0.94 20.61 -4.56
N VAL A 518 0.27 20.46 -3.41
CA VAL A 518 0.08 19.17 -2.74
C VAL A 518 -0.95 18.32 -3.48
N GLN A 519 -2.02 18.92 -3.99
CA GLN A 519 -3.00 18.24 -4.85
C GLN A 519 -2.36 17.75 -6.16
N SER A 520 -1.57 18.59 -6.83
CA SER A 520 -0.85 18.18 -8.05
C SER A 520 0.16 17.05 -7.79
N ALA A 521 0.81 17.03 -6.62
CA ALA A 521 1.74 15.96 -6.24
C ALA A 521 0.99 14.66 -5.88
N HIS A 522 -0.15 14.77 -5.19
CA HIS A 522 -1.06 13.65 -4.93
C HIS A 522 -1.55 13.02 -6.25
N ASP A 523 -2.01 13.83 -7.19
CA ASP A 523 -2.53 13.35 -8.47
C ASP A 523 -1.42 12.72 -9.33
N GLU A 524 -0.20 13.25 -9.29
CA GLU A 524 0.97 12.57 -9.88
C GLU A 524 1.21 11.19 -9.23
N LYS A 525 1.06 11.05 -7.90
CA LYS A 525 1.18 9.76 -7.22
C LYS A 525 0.04 8.79 -7.51
N VAL A 526 -1.19 9.26 -7.69
CA VAL A 526 -2.31 8.41 -8.15
C VAL A 526 -2.06 7.91 -9.59
N LEU A 527 -1.50 8.76 -10.46
CA LEU A 527 -1.11 8.38 -11.82
C LEU A 527 0.12 7.44 -11.86
N GLU A 528 1.07 7.59 -10.93
CA GLU A 528 2.19 6.65 -10.77
C GLU A 528 1.69 5.29 -10.24
N MET A 529 0.83 5.28 -9.23
CA MET A 529 0.24 4.08 -8.63
C MET A 529 -0.58 3.28 -9.67
N THR A 530 -1.54 3.93 -10.34
CA THR A 530 -2.37 3.26 -11.38
C THR A 530 -1.54 2.77 -12.57
N ARG A 531 -0.44 3.45 -12.91
CA ARG A 531 0.54 2.94 -13.89
C ARG A 531 1.25 1.69 -13.36
N LEU A 532 1.75 1.70 -12.12
CA LEU A 532 2.39 0.54 -11.49
C LEU A 532 1.42 -0.66 -11.42
N GLU A 533 0.18 -0.47 -10.96
CA GLU A 533 -0.88 -1.47 -10.96
C GLU A 533 -1.10 -2.09 -12.34
N SER A 534 -1.12 -1.29 -13.40
CA SER A 534 -1.25 -1.80 -14.78
C SER A 534 -0.04 -2.66 -15.20
N THR A 535 1.18 -2.30 -14.78
CA THR A 535 2.39 -3.09 -15.06
C THR A 535 2.44 -4.38 -14.23
N HIS A 536 2.05 -4.34 -12.95
CA HIS A 536 1.95 -5.53 -12.09
C HIS A 536 0.86 -6.49 -12.59
N THR A 537 -0.31 -5.97 -12.99
CA THR A 537 -1.39 -6.77 -13.60
C THR A 537 -0.90 -7.46 -14.88
N THR A 538 -0.14 -6.74 -15.71
CA THR A 538 0.48 -7.28 -16.92
C THR A 538 1.50 -8.37 -16.60
N ALA A 539 2.42 -8.13 -15.66
CA ALA A 539 3.42 -9.11 -15.23
C ALA A 539 2.80 -10.38 -14.62
N ILE A 540 1.78 -10.22 -13.77
CA ILE A 540 0.98 -11.33 -13.23
C ILE A 540 0.30 -12.14 -14.35
N SER A 541 -0.16 -11.47 -15.43
CA SER A 541 -0.73 -12.15 -16.59
C SER A 541 0.32 -12.94 -17.39
N SER A 542 1.54 -12.41 -17.54
CA SER A 542 2.65 -13.12 -18.18
C SER A 542 3.06 -14.36 -17.37
N ALA A 543 3.35 -14.20 -16.07
CA ALA A 543 3.72 -15.30 -15.19
C ALA A 543 2.64 -16.40 -15.12
N ARG A 544 1.34 -16.02 -15.13
CA ARG A 544 0.22 -16.98 -15.23
C ARG A 544 0.12 -17.69 -16.57
N ASN A 545 0.62 -17.10 -17.66
CA ASN A 545 0.65 -17.74 -18.97
C ASN A 545 1.90 -18.63 -19.13
N GLU A 546 3.06 -18.17 -18.67
CA GLU A 546 4.28 -18.98 -18.56
C GLU A 546 4.04 -20.24 -17.70
N LEU A 547 3.36 -20.10 -16.55
CA LEU A 547 2.97 -21.24 -15.71
C LEU A 547 2.08 -22.26 -16.47
N LYS A 548 1.13 -21.78 -17.30
CA LYS A 548 0.30 -22.67 -18.14
C LYS A 548 1.13 -23.37 -19.22
N MET A 549 2.08 -22.66 -19.84
CA MET A 549 2.98 -23.25 -20.85
C MET A 549 3.87 -24.31 -20.21
N ARG A 550 4.50 -24.02 -19.06
CA ARG A 550 5.27 -25.02 -18.30
C ARG A 550 4.41 -26.21 -17.86
N HIS A 551 3.16 -25.98 -17.44
CA HIS A 551 2.25 -27.07 -17.13
C HIS A 551 1.89 -27.93 -18.36
N PHE A 552 1.70 -27.31 -19.53
CA PHE A 552 1.50 -28.04 -20.79
C PHE A 552 2.75 -28.84 -21.21
N GLU A 553 3.95 -28.24 -21.14
CA GLU A 553 5.23 -28.91 -21.37
C GLU A 553 5.40 -30.13 -20.44
N ILE A 554 5.14 -29.97 -19.14
CA ILE A 554 5.21 -31.04 -18.13
C ILE A 554 4.19 -32.15 -18.45
N ASN A 555 2.96 -31.81 -18.82
CA ASN A 555 1.95 -32.80 -19.20
C ASN A 555 2.32 -33.55 -20.48
N GLN A 556 2.86 -32.85 -21.49
CA GLN A 556 3.35 -33.47 -22.72
C GLN A 556 4.53 -34.41 -22.44
N LEU A 557 5.52 -33.96 -21.67
CA LEU A 557 6.66 -34.78 -21.24
C LEU A 557 6.20 -36.01 -20.46
N LYS A 558 5.24 -35.85 -19.53
CA LYS A 558 4.63 -36.95 -18.78
C LYS A 558 4.00 -38.00 -19.71
N VAL A 559 3.17 -37.59 -20.68
CA VAL A 559 2.56 -38.53 -21.64
C VAL A 559 3.65 -39.25 -22.45
N THR A 560 4.66 -38.55 -22.97
CA THR A 560 5.76 -39.21 -23.71
C THR A 560 6.63 -40.13 -22.84
N LEU A 561 6.66 -39.92 -21.52
CA LEU A 561 7.31 -40.82 -20.55
C LEU A 561 6.44 -42.06 -20.32
N GLU A 562 5.12 -41.90 -20.18
CA GLU A 562 4.15 -43.00 -20.05
C GLU A 562 4.13 -43.88 -21.32
N ASP A 563 4.22 -43.29 -22.51
CA ASP A 563 4.38 -43.98 -23.81
C ASP A 563 5.71 -44.75 -23.89
N LYS A 564 6.83 -44.13 -23.48
CA LYS A 564 8.12 -44.83 -23.39
C LYS A 564 8.08 -45.96 -22.36
N ALA A 565 7.39 -45.79 -21.24
CA ALA A 565 7.23 -46.80 -20.21
C ALA A 565 6.29 -47.95 -20.60
N THR A 566 5.29 -47.72 -21.47
CA THR A 566 4.52 -48.82 -22.09
C THR A 566 5.33 -49.55 -23.15
N SER A 567 6.07 -48.82 -23.99
CA SER A 567 6.97 -49.38 -25.02
C SER A 567 8.09 -50.25 -24.43
N VAL A 568 8.74 -49.81 -23.35
CA VAL A 568 9.77 -50.61 -22.65
C VAL A 568 9.14 -51.87 -22.03
N ARG A 569 7.92 -51.79 -21.48
CA ARG A 569 7.21 -52.97 -20.95
C ARG A 569 6.83 -53.98 -22.05
N SER A 570 6.35 -53.52 -23.21
CA SER A 570 6.04 -54.43 -24.32
C SER A 570 7.29 -55.05 -24.93
N GLY A 571 8.39 -54.29 -25.05
CA GLY A 571 9.71 -54.82 -25.43
C GLY A 571 10.23 -55.87 -24.44
N SER A 572 10.11 -55.63 -23.13
CA SER A 572 10.48 -56.60 -22.09
C SER A 572 9.67 -57.89 -22.19
N LEU A 573 8.35 -57.80 -22.42
CA LEU A 573 7.48 -58.96 -22.61
C LEU A 573 7.83 -59.73 -23.90
N GLN A 574 8.20 -59.03 -24.97
CA GLN A 574 8.67 -59.65 -26.21
C GLN A 574 10.00 -60.39 -26.00
N ILE A 575 10.94 -59.82 -25.24
CA ILE A 575 12.21 -60.47 -24.87
C ILE A 575 11.94 -61.72 -24.01
N GLU A 576 11.04 -61.65 -23.03
CA GLU A 576 10.65 -62.79 -22.19
C GLU A 576 10.03 -63.93 -23.04
N MET A 577 9.10 -63.59 -23.95
CA MET A 577 8.47 -64.54 -24.86
C MET A 577 9.49 -65.20 -25.82
N LEU A 578 10.44 -64.42 -26.36
CA LEU A 578 11.52 -64.94 -27.19
C LEU A 578 12.50 -65.82 -26.40
N THR A 579 12.77 -65.47 -25.14
CA THR A 579 13.60 -66.27 -24.23
C THR A 579 12.96 -67.63 -23.96
N LYS A 580 11.68 -67.64 -23.57
CA LYS A 580 10.88 -68.88 -23.39
C LYS A 580 10.82 -69.74 -24.65
N LYS A 581 10.74 -69.10 -25.84
CA LYS A 581 10.78 -69.83 -27.12
C LYS A 581 12.16 -70.44 -27.39
N VAL A 582 13.25 -69.75 -27.05
CA VAL A 582 14.63 -70.28 -27.15
C VAL A 582 14.84 -71.42 -26.15
N GLU A 583 14.29 -71.33 -24.94
CA GLU A 583 14.32 -72.40 -23.93
C GLU A 583 13.58 -73.64 -24.41
N ALA A 584 12.33 -73.52 -24.87
CA ALA A 584 11.59 -74.64 -25.45
C ALA A 584 12.27 -75.27 -26.68
N HIS A 585 12.93 -74.47 -27.52
CA HIS A 585 13.74 -74.98 -28.64
C HIS A 585 15.02 -75.69 -28.17
N LYS A 586 15.65 -75.28 -27.07
CA LYS A 586 16.78 -76.01 -26.47
C LYS A 586 16.34 -77.33 -25.85
N GLU A 587 15.19 -77.36 -25.18
CA GLU A 587 14.62 -78.59 -24.60
C GLU A 587 14.28 -79.61 -25.69
N GLU A 588 13.59 -79.20 -26.76
CA GLU A 588 13.31 -80.06 -27.91
C GLU A 588 14.58 -80.49 -28.65
N PHE A 589 15.59 -79.63 -28.76
CA PHE A 589 16.89 -80.00 -29.34
C PHE A 589 17.60 -81.06 -28.48
N ALA A 590 17.71 -80.87 -27.17
CA ALA A 590 18.30 -81.85 -26.26
C ALA A 590 17.52 -83.19 -26.23
N ARG A 591 16.19 -83.13 -26.38
CA ARG A 591 15.33 -84.31 -26.54
C ARG A 591 15.60 -85.03 -27.87
N LEU A 592 15.83 -84.28 -28.95
CA LEU A 592 16.20 -84.83 -30.25
C LEU A 592 17.61 -85.44 -30.25
N GLU A 593 18.58 -84.80 -29.60
CA GLU A 593 19.92 -85.37 -29.37
C GLU A 593 19.84 -86.65 -28.55
N SER A 594 19.11 -86.66 -27.43
CA SER A 594 18.92 -87.84 -26.57
C SER A 594 18.23 -89.01 -27.30
N THR A 595 17.21 -88.73 -28.11
CA THR A 595 16.56 -89.77 -28.93
C THR A 595 17.42 -90.23 -30.10
N SER A 596 18.24 -89.35 -30.68
CA SER A 596 19.21 -89.69 -31.73
C SER A 596 20.34 -90.57 -31.19
N THR A 597 20.97 -90.21 -30.07
CA THR A 597 22.03 -91.03 -29.43
C THR A 597 21.49 -92.36 -28.92
N THR A 598 20.26 -92.38 -28.39
CA THR A 598 19.56 -93.64 -28.08
C THR A 598 19.33 -94.49 -29.33
N ARG A 599 19.03 -93.89 -30.49
CA ARG A 599 18.85 -94.64 -31.73
C ARG A 599 20.17 -95.12 -32.34
N ILE A 600 21.24 -94.33 -32.22
CA ILE A 600 22.61 -94.72 -32.63
C ILE A 600 23.07 -95.92 -31.80
N THR A 601 23.01 -95.84 -30.47
CA THR A 601 23.42 -96.95 -29.58
C THR A 601 22.57 -98.21 -29.77
N GLN A 602 21.27 -98.09 -30.08
CA GLN A 602 20.45 -99.22 -30.51
C GLN A 602 20.97 -99.87 -31.81
N LEU A 603 21.33 -99.07 -32.82
CA LEU A 603 21.83 -99.56 -34.11
C LEU A 603 23.23 -100.17 -33.97
N GLU A 604 24.10 -99.59 -33.15
CA GLU A 604 25.42 -100.14 -32.80
C GLU A 604 25.29 -101.49 -32.08
N ALA A 605 24.37 -101.60 -31.12
CA ALA A 605 24.09 -102.87 -30.45
C ALA A 605 23.53 -103.94 -31.39
N ILE A 606 22.62 -103.58 -32.32
CA ILE A 606 22.12 -104.50 -33.35
C ILE A 606 23.24 -104.94 -34.29
N LEU A 607 24.11 -104.01 -34.71
CA LEU A 607 25.26 -104.32 -35.56
C LEU A 607 26.25 -105.25 -34.85
N GLU A 608 26.50 -105.10 -33.55
CA GLU A 608 27.38 -106.01 -32.82
C GLU A 608 26.73 -107.38 -32.56
N VAL A 609 25.41 -107.45 -32.38
CA VAL A 609 24.68 -108.74 -32.33
C VAL A 609 24.77 -109.46 -33.67
N GLU A 610 24.49 -108.80 -34.80
CA GLU A 610 24.60 -109.42 -36.13
C GLU A 610 26.06 -109.73 -36.50
N ARG A 611 27.05 -108.96 -36.04
CA ARG A 611 28.48 -109.33 -36.14
C ARG A 611 28.83 -110.55 -35.31
N ASN A 612 28.32 -110.69 -34.09
CA ASN A 612 28.59 -111.86 -33.25
C ASN A 612 27.94 -113.11 -33.84
N LYS A 613 26.71 -112.99 -34.36
CA LYS A 613 26.03 -114.02 -35.14
C LYS A 613 26.76 -114.37 -36.44
N LEU A 614 27.40 -113.41 -37.11
CA LEU A 614 28.31 -113.68 -38.23
C LEU A 614 29.53 -114.48 -37.77
N LYS A 615 30.21 -114.08 -36.68
CA LYS A 615 31.34 -114.83 -36.08
C LYS A 615 30.92 -116.25 -35.66
N GLU A 616 29.68 -116.43 -35.18
CA GLU A 616 29.09 -117.73 -34.85
C GLU A 616 28.87 -118.59 -36.11
N TYR A 617 28.42 -118.00 -37.22
CA TYR A 617 28.35 -118.69 -38.50
C TYR A 617 29.74 -118.99 -39.10
N GLU A 618 30.71 -118.08 -39.00
CA GLU A 618 32.11 -118.30 -39.41
C GLU A 618 32.75 -119.43 -38.59
N LEU A 619 32.49 -119.50 -37.28
CA LEU A 619 32.90 -120.61 -36.41
C LEU A 619 32.21 -121.92 -36.79
N LEU A 620 30.91 -121.89 -37.07
CA LEU A 620 30.15 -123.06 -37.52
C LEU A 620 30.62 -123.55 -38.89
N GLU A 621 30.98 -122.65 -39.80
CA GLU A 621 31.56 -122.96 -41.12
C GLU A 621 32.95 -123.59 -40.95
N ILE A 622 33.80 -123.04 -40.08
CA ILE A 622 35.11 -123.63 -39.72
C ILE A 622 34.96 -125.02 -39.05
N ASP A 623 33.93 -125.24 -38.22
CA ASP A 623 33.69 -126.53 -37.58
C ASP A 623 33.00 -127.53 -38.53
N LEU A 624 32.19 -127.06 -39.49
CA LEU A 624 31.67 -127.86 -40.60
C LEU A 624 32.80 -128.25 -41.57
N ASP A 625 33.73 -127.36 -41.89
CA ASP A 625 34.93 -127.67 -42.68
C ASP A 625 35.79 -128.72 -41.97
N LYS A 626 36.00 -128.61 -40.64
CA LYS A 626 36.65 -129.68 -39.85
C LYS A 626 35.86 -130.99 -39.90
N ALA A 627 34.54 -130.94 -39.79
CA ALA A 627 33.70 -132.14 -39.84
C ALA A 627 33.68 -132.78 -41.24
N VAL A 628 33.75 -131.98 -42.31
CA VAL A 628 33.88 -132.44 -43.70
C VAL A 628 35.28 -132.99 -43.96
N VAL A 629 36.34 -132.38 -43.42
CA VAL A 629 37.70 -132.94 -43.44
C VAL A 629 37.76 -134.25 -42.67
N GLN A 630 37.17 -134.36 -41.47
CA GLN A 630 37.13 -135.59 -40.68
C GLN A 630 36.27 -136.68 -41.35
N THR A 631 35.13 -136.32 -41.95
CA THR A 631 34.30 -137.25 -42.73
C THR A 631 35.03 -137.67 -44.01
N GLY A 632 35.83 -136.77 -44.60
CA GLY A 632 36.74 -137.05 -45.71
C GLY A 632 37.91 -137.94 -45.32
N GLU A 633 38.46 -137.80 -44.10
CA GLU A 633 39.48 -138.69 -43.52
C GLU A 633 38.91 -140.07 -43.14
N VAL A 634 37.61 -140.16 -42.86
CA VAL A 634 36.89 -141.44 -42.71
C VAL A 634 36.61 -142.08 -44.07
N ALA A 635 36.12 -141.33 -45.06
CA ALA A 635 35.87 -141.83 -46.42
C ALA A 635 37.18 -142.21 -47.17
N ALA A 636 38.25 -141.44 -47.00
CA ALA A 636 39.59 -141.75 -47.52
C ALA A 636 40.28 -142.90 -46.76
N ARG A 637 39.61 -143.50 -45.76
CA ARG A 637 40.06 -144.70 -45.06
C ARG A 637 39.30 -145.96 -45.50
N GLU A 638 38.42 -145.87 -46.50
CA GLU A 638 37.78 -147.04 -47.12
C GLU A 638 38.66 -147.74 -48.17
N GLU A 639 39.81 -147.15 -48.56
CA GLU A 639 40.80 -147.77 -49.46
C GLU A 639 41.99 -148.43 -48.72
N ASP A 640 41.75 -149.24 -47.67
CA ASP A 640 42.65 -150.37 -47.32
C ASP A 640 42.05 -151.35 -46.28
N GLY A 641 41.91 -152.64 -46.66
CA GLY A 641 42.03 -153.76 -45.71
C GLY A 641 40.79 -154.30 -44.96
N ASP A 642 39.97 -155.10 -45.66
CA ASP A 642 39.23 -156.29 -45.16
C ASP A 642 38.15 -156.24 -44.04
N ALA A 643 36.95 -156.62 -44.47
CA ALA A 643 36.10 -157.69 -43.89
C ALA A 643 35.11 -157.43 -42.72
N ASN A 644 33.81 -157.50 -43.10
CA ASN A 644 32.65 -158.06 -42.38
C ASN A 644 31.91 -157.23 -41.29
N ALA A 645 30.83 -156.61 -41.76
CA ALA A 645 29.43 -156.93 -41.37
C ALA A 645 28.71 -156.15 -40.24
N ASP A 646 27.65 -155.45 -40.70
CA ASP A 646 26.27 -155.39 -40.15
C ASP A 646 25.81 -154.12 -39.38
N ALA A 647 24.47 -153.96 -39.31
CA ALA A 647 23.67 -152.99 -38.56
C ALA A 647 23.54 -151.53 -39.06
N SER A 648 22.79 -151.32 -40.15
CA SER A 648 22.26 -150.00 -40.55
C SER A 648 21.12 -149.52 -39.62
N ALA A 649 21.19 -148.32 -39.03
CA ALA A 649 20.13 -147.82 -38.13
C ALA A 649 19.87 -146.29 -38.06
N GLU A 650 20.62 -145.43 -38.76
CA GLU A 650 20.83 -144.03 -38.31
C GLU A 650 20.29 -142.90 -39.22
N VAL A 651 19.06 -143.02 -39.76
CA VAL A 651 18.47 -141.95 -40.64
C VAL A 651 17.03 -141.55 -40.25
N GLY A 652 16.37 -142.28 -39.35
CA GLY A 652 14.91 -142.16 -39.14
C GLY A 652 14.40 -141.11 -38.15
N SER A 653 15.26 -140.49 -37.33
CA SER A 653 14.78 -139.84 -36.08
C SER A 653 14.58 -138.32 -36.12
N THR A 654 15.10 -137.61 -37.11
CA THR A 654 15.26 -136.14 -37.06
C THR A 654 14.16 -135.33 -37.76
N LEU A 655 13.26 -135.98 -38.51
CA LEU A 655 12.20 -135.29 -39.25
C LEU A 655 10.92 -135.04 -38.43
N GLN A 656 10.76 -135.71 -37.29
CA GLN A 656 9.48 -135.82 -36.58
C GLN A 656 9.10 -134.55 -35.78
N ASP A 657 10.08 -133.85 -35.20
CA ASP A 657 9.83 -132.73 -34.27
C ASP A 657 9.26 -131.47 -34.95
N ALA A 658 9.48 -131.30 -36.26
CA ALA A 658 9.09 -130.11 -37.01
C ALA A 658 7.57 -129.95 -37.23
N MET A 659 6.76 -131.00 -37.02
CA MET A 659 5.32 -131.00 -37.34
C MET A 659 4.38 -130.64 -36.18
N THR A 660 4.88 -130.49 -34.95
CA THR A 660 4.04 -130.41 -33.74
C THR A 660 3.50 -129.01 -33.42
N THR A 661 3.99 -127.95 -34.08
CA THR A 661 3.86 -126.55 -33.62
C THR A 661 2.60 -125.79 -34.07
N PHE A 662 1.72 -126.37 -34.88
CA PHE A 662 0.66 -125.64 -35.61
C PHE A 662 -0.79 -125.77 -35.08
N GLY A 663 -0.98 -126.25 -33.84
CA GLY A 663 -2.28 -126.74 -33.35
C GLY A 663 -3.16 -125.82 -32.47
N ALA A 664 -3.20 -124.48 -32.64
CA ALA A 664 -3.83 -123.59 -31.63
C ALA A 664 -4.67 -122.40 -32.14
N ILE A 665 -5.97 -122.58 -32.44
CA ILE A 665 -6.98 -121.49 -32.49
C ILE A 665 -8.31 -121.94 -31.81
N PRO A 666 -8.96 -121.13 -30.93
CA PRO A 666 -10.02 -121.62 -30.02
C PRO A 666 -11.45 -121.11 -30.32
N THR A 667 -12.47 -121.81 -29.80
CA THR A 667 -13.88 -121.65 -30.19
C THR A 667 -14.74 -120.68 -29.34
N THR A 668 -15.60 -119.95 -30.07
CA THR A 668 -16.94 -119.40 -29.72
C THR A 668 -17.19 -118.66 -28.40
N THR A 669 -16.92 -119.20 -27.21
CA THR A 669 -17.33 -118.58 -25.92
C THR A 669 -16.68 -117.22 -25.69
N LYS A 670 -15.38 -117.10 -25.98
CA LYS A 670 -14.60 -115.86 -25.90
C LYS A 670 -15.24 -114.71 -26.72
N ARG A 671 -15.84 -115.04 -27.87
CA ARG A 671 -16.46 -114.07 -28.79
C ARG A 671 -17.68 -113.37 -28.22
N ARG A 672 -18.50 -114.07 -27.42
CA ARG A 672 -19.71 -113.48 -26.79
C ARG A 672 -19.35 -112.54 -25.65
N PHE A 673 -18.40 -112.94 -24.79
CA PHE A 673 -17.85 -112.07 -23.74
C PHE A 673 -17.18 -110.82 -24.34
N GLN A 674 -16.42 -110.97 -25.43
CA GLN A 674 -15.87 -109.83 -26.17
C GLN A 674 -16.95 -108.87 -26.67
N GLN A 675 -18.08 -109.37 -27.18
CA GLN A 675 -19.17 -108.50 -27.67
C GLN A 675 -19.90 -107.74 -26.55
N SER A 676 -20.17 -108.36 -25.40
CA SER A 676 -20.78 -107.64 -24.26
C SER A 676 -19.81 -106.62 -23.64
N VAL A 677 -18.53 -106.96 -23.52
CA VAL A 677 -17.48 -106.02 -23.08
C VAL A 677 -17.32 -104.85 -24.06
N LEU A 678 -17.34 -105.09 -25.38
CA LEU A 678 -17.29 -104.03 -26.39
C LEU A 678 -18.53 -103.11 -26.35
N LEU A 679 -19.72 -103.64 -26.02
CA LEU A 679 -20.92 -102.83 -25.86
C LEU A 679 -20.84 -101.95 -24.61
N ALA A 680 -20.45 -102.51 -23.46
CA ALA A 680 -20.22 -101.75 -22.23
C ALA A 680 -19.11 -100.69 -22.42
N GLN A 681 -18.01 -101.04 -23.09
CA GLN A 681 -16.94 -100.10 -23.43
C GLN A 681 -17.43 -98.98 -24.36
N ARG A 682 -18.37 -99.25 -25.28
CA ARG A 682 -18.99 -98.22 -26.11
C ARG A 682 -19.87 -97.27 -25.30
N VAL A 683 -20.70 -97.78 -24.39
CA VAL A 683 -21.54 -96.95 -23.50
C VAL A 683 -20.67 -96.07 -22.60
N VAL A 684 -19.61 -96.62 -21.99
CA VAL A 684 -18.66 -95.86 -21.17
C VAL A 684 -17.88 -94.81 -22.00
N LYS A 685 -17.57 -95.09 -23.27
CA LYS A 685 -17.00 -94.08 -24.19
C LYS A 685 -17.99 -92.94 -24.45
N SER A 686 -19.22 -93.25 -24.89
CA SER A 686 -20.24 -92.21 -25.14
C SER A 686 -20.60 -91.41 -23.88
N GLN A 687 -20.56 -92.02 -22.69
CA GLN A 687 -20.78 -91.30 -21.43
C GLN A 687 -19.62 -90.37 -21.08
N ARG A 688 -18.37 -90.78 -21.32
CA ARG A 688 -17.19 -89.89 -21.17
C ARG A 688 -17.19 -88.76 -22.21
N GLU A 689 -17.61 -89.06 -23.43
CA GLU A 689 -17.77 -88.07 -24.50
C GLU A 689 -18.88 -87.05 -24.16
N ALA A 690 -20.00 -87.51 -23.60
CA ALA A 690 -21.06 -86.64 -23.09
C ALA A 690 -20.56 -85.74 -21.94
N MET A 691 -19.93 -86.30 -20.90
CA MET A 691 -19.37 -85.53 -19.79
C MET A 691 -18.29 -84.53 -20.25
N ALA A 692 -17.48 -84.89 -21.24
CA ALA A 692 -16.48 -83.98 -21.82
C ALA A 692 -17.11 -82.86 -22.68
N LEU A 693 -18.29 -83.09 -23.28
CA LEU A 693 -19.07 -82.06 -23.96
C LEU A 693 -19.80 -81.15 -22.96
N GLU A 694 -20.36 -81.69 -21.89
CA GLU A 694 -20.96 -80.94 -20.79
C GLU A 694 -19.92 -80.04 -20.10
N GLN A 695 -18.72 -80.57 -19.81
CA GLN A 695 -17.62 -79.79 -19.26
C GLN A 695 -17.20 -78.67 -20.21
N ARG A 696 -17.02 -78.96 -21.51
CA ARG A 696 -16.73 -77.92 -22.52
C ARG A 696 -17.83 -76.87 -22.64
N LEU A 697 -19.10 -77.25 -22.46
CA LEU A 697 -20.22 -76.30 -22.46
C LEU A 697 -20.16 -75.40 -21.22
N ALA A 698 -19.86 -75.96 -20.04
CA ALA A 698 -19.59 -75.19 -18.83
C ALA A 698 -18.40 -74.23 -19.03
N ASP A 699 -17.25 -74.72 -19.49
CA ASP A 699 -16.05 -73.91 -19.78
C ASP A 699 -16.34 -72.77 -20.76
N MET A 700 -17.05 -73.05 -21.87
CA MET A 700 -17.45 -72.05 -22.86
C MET A 700 -18.48 -71.06 -22.30
N SER A 701 -19.37 -71.47 -21.39
CA SER A 701 -20.30 -70.56 -20.73
C SER A 701 -19.61 -69.65 -19.72
N ALA A 702 -18.59 -70.13 -19.01
CA ALA A 702 -17.77 -69.34 -18.10
C ALA A 702 -16.86 -68.36 -18.88
N ALA A 703 -16.30 -68.78 -20.01
CA ALA A 703 -15.59 -67.90 -20.93
C ALA A 703 -16.52 -66.82 -21.51
N ARG A 704 -17.76 -67.20 -21.88
CA ARG A 704 -18.77 -66.24 -22.35
C ARG A 704 -19.15 -65.22 -21.27
N THR A 705 -19.43 -65.64 -20.03
CA THR A 705 -19.77 -64.69 -18.97
C THR A 705 -18.58 -63.81 -18.61
N GLY A 706 -17.34 -64.32 -18.65
CA GLY A 706 -16.13 -63.51 -18.54
C GLY A 706 -16.07 -62.41 -19.60
N LEU A 707 -16.23 -62.76 -20.89
CA LEU A 707 -16.28 -61.79 -21.99
C LEU A 707 -17.44 -60.80 -21.87
N GLU A 708 -18.61 -61.22 -21.36
CA GLU A 708 -19.74 -60.32 -21.11
C GLU A 708 -19.43 -59.31 -19.99
N HIS A 709 -18.68 -59.69 -18.95
CA HIS A 709 -18.18 -58.77 -17.92
C HIS A 709 -17.10 -57.83 -18.47
N GLU A 710 -16.14 -58.33 -19.25
CA GLU A 710 -15.12 -57.50 -19.92
C GLU A 710 -15.77 -56.46 -20.85
N ILE A 711 -16.82 -56.83 -21.61
CA ILE A 711 -17.58 -55.90 -22.45
C ILE A 711 -18.27 -54.81 -21.61
N VAL A 712 -18.79 -55.14 -20.42
CA VAL A 712 -19.37 -54.14 -19.51
C VAL A 712 -18.27 -53.23 -18.93
N GLU A 713 -17.14 -53.78 -18.51
CA GLU A 713 -16.02 -53.01 -17.95
C GLU A 713 -15.37 -52.10 -19.01
N LEU A 714 -15.25 -52.56 -20.26
CA LEU A 714 -14.79 -51.73 -21.38
C LEU A 714 -15.80 -50.63 -21.73
N LYS A 715 -17.11 -50.88 -21.60
CA LYS A 715 -18.15 -49.84 -21.77
C LYS A 715 -18.11 -48.79 -20.66
N THR A 716 -17.90 -49.17 -19.40
CA THR A 716 -17.77 -48.19 -18.31
C THR A 716 -16.45 -47.42 -18.42
N LYS A 717 -15.33 -48.08 -18.77
CA LYS A 717 -14.07 -47.39 -19.12
C LYS A 717 -14.27 -46.38 -20.26
N LEU A 718 -14.96 -46.76 -21.33
CA LEU A 718 -15.26 -45.87 -22.47
C LEU A 718 -16.12 -44.66 -22.05
N ALA A 719 -17.15 -44.88 -21.23
CA ALA A 719 -17.97 -43.79 -20.68
C ALA A 719 -17.12 -42.84 -19.80
N ASN A 720 -16.24 -43.39 -18.97
CA ASN A 720 -15.31 -42.63 -18.13
C ASN A 720 -14.27 -41.84 -18.94
N PHE A 721 -13.85 -42.32 -20.12
CA PHE A 721 -13.03 -41.54 -21.05
C PHE A 721 -13.82 -40.44 -21.76
N HIS A 722 -15.10 -40.66 -22.07
CA HIS A 722 -15.97 -39.67 -22.70
C HIS A 722 -16.43 -38.57 -21.72
N GLN A 723 -16.52 -38.84 -20.42
CA GLN A 723 -16.99 -37.86 -19.42
C GLN A 723 -16.11 -36.59 -19.34
N PRO A 724 -14.77 -36.66 -19.26
CA PRO A 724 -13.90 -35.48 -19.37
C PRO A 724 -14.01 -34.75 -20.71
N GLN A 725 -14.23 -35.48 -21.81
CA GLN A 725 -14.39 -34.90 -23.15
C GLN A 725 -15.70 -34.11 -23.25
N SER A 726 -16.81 -34.67 -22.76
CA SER A 726 -18.11 -33.99 -22.66
C SER A 726 -18.02 -32.73 -21.77
N TYR A 727 -17.38 -32.82 -20.61
CA TYR A 727 -17.17 -31.67 -19.73
C TYR A 727 -16.29 -30.59 -20.38
N LEU A 728 -15.29 -30.98 -21.20
CA LEU A 728 -14.48 -30.04 -21.96
C LEU A 728 -15.27 -29.37 -23.10
N ILE A 729 -16.16 -30.10 -23.77
CA ILE A 729 -17.07 -29.57 -24.80
C ILE A 729 -18.05 -28.57 -24.18
N ASP A 730 -18.72 -28.92 -23.07
CA ASP A 730 -19.57 -27.98 -22.31
C ASP A 730 -18.76 -26.78 -21.80
N LYS A 731 -17.52 -27.05 -21.37
CA LYS A 731 -16.41 -26.15 -21.08
C LYS A 731 -16.25 -25.03 -22.11
N LEU A 732 -16.02 -25.47 -23.34
CA LEU A 732 -15.75 -24.65 -24.50
C LEU A 732 -17.02 -23.92 -24.95
N ALA A 733 -18.17 -24.59 -25.02
CA ALA A 733 -19.44 -23.98 -25.41
C ALA A 733 -19.82 -22.79 -24.52
N ARG A 734 -19.70 -22.93 -23.19
CA ARG A 734 -19.93 -21.81 -22.24
C ARG A 734 -18.94 -20.67 -22.44
N LYS A 735 -17.66 -20.97 -22.72
CA LYS A 735 -16.65 -19.94 -23.00
C LYS A 735 -16.85 -19.26 -24.34
N GLU A 736 -17.40 -19.96 -25.33
CA GLU A 736 -17.79 -19.40 -26.62
C GLU A 736 -19.02 -18.49 -26.49
N GLU A 737 -20.00 -18.85 -25.65
CA GLU A 737 -21.13 -17.97 -25.31
C GLU A 737 -20.68 -16.71 -24.56
N GLU A 738 -19.81 -16.84 -23.54
CA GLU A 738 -19.20 -15.70 -22.85
C GLU A 738 -18.45 -14.77 -23.84
N LEU A 739 -17.69 -15.35 -24.78
CA LEU A 739 -16.96 -14.62 -25.82
C LEU A 739 -17.93 -13.90 -26.78
N GLN A 740 -19.03 -14.54 -27.19
CA GLN A 740 -20.07 -13.88 -27.99
C GLN A 740 -20.71 -12.69 -27.24
N ILE A 741 -20.98 -12.82 -25.94
CA ILE A 741 -21.53 -11.73 -25.12
C ILE A 741 -20.51 -10.58 -25.01
N ALA A 742 -19.24 -10.88 -24.77
CA ALA A 742 -18.16 -9.89 -24.74
C ALA A 742 -18.00 -9.17 -26.09
N ASN A 743 -18.09 -9.91 -27.21
CA ASN A 743 -18.05 -9.34 -28.55
C ASN A 743 -19.23 -8.40 -28.83
N ARG A 744 -20.45 -8.75 -28.42
CA ARG A 744 -21.64 -7.88 -28.56
C ARG A 744 -21.44 -6.56 -27.81
N ARG A 745 -21.03 -6.62 -26.53
CA ARG A 745 -20.68 -5.45 -25.71
C ARG A 745 -19.56 -4.59 -26.33
N CYS A 746 -18.56 -5.21 -26.95
CA CYS A 746 -17.50 -4.48 -27.65
C CYS A 746 -18.03 -3.74 -28.90
N HIS A 747 -18.93 -4.35 -29.67
CA HIS A 747 -19.57 -3.68 -30.82
C HIS A 747 -20.50 -2.54 -30.37
N GLU A 748 -21.26 -2.73 -29.28
CA GLU A 748 -22.09 -1.70 -28.65
C GLU A 748 -21.23 -0.50 -28.21
N ALA A 749 -20.14 -0.73 -27.46
CA ALA A 749 -19.21 0.31 -27.04
C ALA A 749 -18.52 1.01 -28.23
N GLN A 750 -18.14 0.28 -29.28
CA GLN A 750 -17.63 0.88 -30.52
C GLN A 750 -18.68 1.76 -31.23
N SER A 751 -19.96 1.38 -31.19
CA SER A 751 -21.04 2.19 -31.77
C SER A 751 -21.26 3.49 -30.98
N GLN A 752 -21.22 3.41 -29.64
CA GLN A 752 -21.30 4.57 -28.75
C GLN A 752 -20.10 5.51 -28.97
N LEU A 753 -18.88 4.98 -29.06
CA LEU A 753 -17.68 5.78 -29.37
C LEU A 753 -17.75 6.46 -30.74
N LYS A 754 -18.38 5.82 -31.75
CA LYS A 754 -18.65 6.47 -33.05
C LYS A 754 -19.68 7.61 -32.92
N GLN A 755 -20.74 7.41 -32.14
CA GLN A 755 -21.75 8.45 -31.87
C GLN A 755 -21.16 9.64 -31.09
N LEU A 756 -20.39 9.40 -30.02
CA LEU A 756 -19.73 10.46 -29.25
C LEU A 756 -18.70 11.24 -30.11
N ARG A 757 -17.97 10.57 -31.02
CA ARG A 757 -17.08 11.26 -31.97
C ARG A 757 -17.84 12.17 -32.93
N ALA A 758 -18.98 11.72 -33.47
CA ALA A 758 -19.83 12.56 -34.33
C ALA A 758 -20.42 13.76 -33.57
N GLN A 759 -20.85 13.57 -32.31
CA GLN A 759 -21.31 14.65 -31.43
C GLN A 759 -20.18 15.64 -31.12
N TYR A 760 -18.97 15.16 -30.83
CA TYR A 760 -17.80 16.01 -30.59
C TYR A 760 -17.43 16.84 -31.82
N GLN A 761 -17.43 16.23 -33.01
CA GLN A 761 -17.21 16.95 -34.28
C GLN A 761 -18.25 18.04 -34.50
N HIS A 762 -19.54 17.74 -34.33
CA HIS A 762 -20.61 18.74 -34.43
C HIS A 762 -20.44 19.90 -33.43
N VAL A 763 -20.02 19.63 -32.19
CA VAL A 763 -19.72 20.68 -31.20
C VAL A 763 -18.46 21.48 -31.57
N GLN A 764 -17.44 20.84 -32.14
CA GLN A 764 -16.24 21.50 -32.64
C GLN A 764 -16.55 22.44 -33.81
N ASP A 765 -17.37 22.01 -34.78
CA ASP A 765 -17.81 22.81 -35.92
C ASP A 765 -18.69 23.99 -35.48
N ALA A 766 -19.60 23.77 -34.53
CA ALA A 766 -20.40 24.84 -33.93
C ALA A 766 -19.54 25.88 -33.20
N ASN A 767 -18.51 25.43 -32.47
CA ASN A 767 -17.56 26.32 -31.78
C ASN A 767 -16.70 27.11 -32.79
N ALA A 768 -16.23 26.49 -33.87
CA ALA A 768 -15.52 27.18 -34.95
C ALA A 768 -16.42 28.24 -35.64
N SER A 769 -17.70 27.93 -35.86
CA SER A 769 -18.68 28.89 -36.38
C SER A 769 -18.89 30.08 -35.42
N LEU A 770 -19.01 29.83 -34.11
CA LEU A 770 -19.12 30.89 -33.09
C LEU A 770 -17.85 31.75 -33.00
N GLN A 771 -16.65 31.15 -33.09
CA GLN A 771 -15.39 31.88 -33.15
C GLN A 771 -15.33 32.79 -34.38
N HIS A 772 -15.76 32.30 -35.54
CA HIS A 772 -15.85 33.11 -36.75
C HIS A 772 -16.85 34.27 -36.62
N GLN A 773 -18.03 34.04 -36.02
CA GLN A 773 -19.01 35.08 -35.73
C GLN A 773 -18.46 36.15 -34.76
N ILE A 774 -17.76 35.73 -33.70
CA ILE A 774 -17.07 36.65 -32.76
C ILE A 774 -16.01 37.47 -33.50
N GLN A 775 -15.24 36.85 -34.41
CA GLN A 775 -14.23 37.56 -35.18
C GLN A 775 -14.83 38.58 -36.15
N GLN A 776 -15.99 38.29 -36.77
CA GLN A 776 -16.77 39.27 -37.55
C GLN A 776 -17.35 40.41 -36.68
N LEU A 777 -17.77 40.13 -35.44
CA LEU A 777 -18.24 41.17 -34.52
C LEU A 777 -17.08 42.06 -34.04
N LEU A 778 -15.88 41.49 -33.84
CA LEU A 778 -14.67 42.23 -33.50
C LEU A 778 -14.19 43.10 -34.68
N SER A 779 -14.26 42.60 -35.94
CA SER A 779 -13.93 43.44 -37.10
C SER A 779 -14.92 44.59 -37.25
N ARG A 780 -16.24 44.32 -37.18
CA ARG A 780 -17.29 45.35 -37.19
C ARG A 780 -17.14 46.38 -36.07
N ARG A 781 -16.65 45.97 -34.89
CA ARG A 781 -16.30 46.89 -33.81
C ARG A 781 -15.09 47.75 -34.17
N GLY A 782 -14.05 47.17 -34.77
CA GLY A 782 -12.90 47.92 -35.29
C GLY A 782 -13.34 48.96 -36.33
N ASP A 783 -14.23 48.58 -37.26
CA ASP A 783 -14.83 49.48 -38.25
C ASP A 783 -15.60 50.63 -37.57
N LEU A 784 -16.38 50.33 -36.52
CA LEU A 784 -17.12 51.34 -35.74
C LEU A 784 -16.21 52.25 -34.91
N ASP A 785 -15.15 51.74 -34.30
CA ASP A 785 -14.19 52.56 -33.55
C ASP A 785 -13.33 53.42 -34.52
N ALA A 786 -13.05 52.95 -35.75
CA ALA A 786 -12.46 53.77 -36.82
C ALA A 786 -13.43 54.84 -37.35
N LEU A 787 -14.72 54.52 -37.51
CA LEU A 787 -15.76 55.48 -37.86
C LEU A 787 -15.90 56.55 -36.75
N LYS A 788 -15.85 56.13 -35.48
CA LYS A 788 -15.86 57.02 -34.32
C LYS A 788 -14.63 57.92 -34.26
N ALA A 789 -13.44 57.40 -34.60
CA ALA A 789 -12.22 58.21 -34.71
C ALA A 789 -12.31 59.25 -35.83
N THR A 790 -12.83 58.89 -37.01
CA THR A 790 -13.04 59.86 -38.10
C THR A 790 -14.12 60.89 -37.76
N VAL A 791 -15.22 60.51 -37.08
CA VAL A 791 -16.23 61.44 -36.56
C VAL A 791 -15.67 62.35 -35.46
N GLN A 792 -14.77 61.86 -34.60
CA GLN A 792 -14.04 62.69 -33.64
C GLN A 792 -13.09 63.67 -34.34
N MET A 793 -12.40 63.26 -35.40
CA MET A 793 -11.56 64.14 -36.22
C MET A 793 -12.39 65.23 -36.93
N LEU A 794 -13.58 64.87 -37.44
CA LEU A 794 -14.53 65.81 -38.03
C LEU A 794 -15.12 66.77 -36.99
N ARG A 795 -15.50 66.28 -35.80
CA ARG A 795 -15.89 67.14 -34.67
C ARG A 795 -14.76 68.09 -34.29
N GLY A 796 -13.52 67.62 -34.20
CA GLY A 796 -12.34 68.45 -33.97
C GLY A 796 -12.23 69.59 -34.99
N LYS A 797 -12.31 69.27 -36.29
CA LYS A 797 -12.30 70.28 -37.38
C LYS A 797 -13.46 71.27 -37.29
N ILE A 798 -14.68 70.80 -37.03
CA ILE A 798 -15.88 71.66 -36.86
C ILE A 798 -15.71 72.56 -35.62
N GLN A 799 -15.14 72.05 -34.53
CA GLN A 799 -14.95 72.78 -33.28
C GLN A 799 -13.78 73.78 -33.38
N SER A 800 -12.77 73.51 -34.21
CA SER A 800 -11.76 74.49 -34.65
C SER A 800 -12.36 75.58 -35.54
N GLN A 801 -13.24 75.24 -36.50
CA GLN A 801 -13.96 76.24 -37.30
C GLN A 801 -14.88 77.12 -36.42
N ARG A 802 -15.46 76.56 -35.35
CA ARG A 802 -16.35 77.28 -34.43
C ARG A 802 -15.65 78.28 -33.49
N GLN A 803 -14.33 78.43 -33.58
CA GLN A 803 -13.59 79.50 -32.89
C GLN A 803 -13.39 80.77 -33.75
N GLN A 804 -13.98 80.86 -34.94
CA GLN A 804 -14.00 82.09 -35.74
C GLN A 804 -15.43 82.65 -35.90
N GLN A 805 -15.66 83.79 -35.24
CA GLN A 805 -16.76 84.75 -35.39
C GLN A 805 -18.16 84.40 -34.78
N PRO A 806 -19.01 85.43 -34.47
CA PRO A 806 -19.91 85.34 -33.31
C PRO A 806 -21.41 85.66 -33.55
N ALA A 807 -22.18 85.40 -32.48
CA ALA A 807 -23.41 86.09 -32.03
C ALA A 807 -24.80 85.79 -32.68
N ASN A 808 -25.77 85.69 -31.74
CA ASN A 808 -27.16 86.19 -31.73
C ASN A 808 -28.36 85.26 -32.06
N GLN A 809 -29.31 85.22 -31.09
CA GLN A 809 -30.76 84.94 -31.20
C GLN A 809 -31.20 83.51 -31.65
N GLN A 810 -32.34 82.92 -31.23
CA GLN A 810 -33.36 83.28 -30.21
C GLN A 810 -34.09 82.01 -29.69
N LEU A 811 -34.86 82.15 -28.59
CA LEU A 811 -35.83 81.18 -28.02
C LEU A 811 -37.27 81.60 -28.47
N PRO A 812 -38.38 80.80 -28.36
CA PRO A 812 -38.73 80.00 -27.16
C PRO A 812 -39.68 78.75 -27.25
N ALA A 813 -39.72 77.99 -26.12
CA ALA A 813 -40.88 77.38 -25.41
C ALA A 813 -41.76 76.23 -25.98
N ASN A 814 -42.42 75.55 -25.01
CA ASN A 814 -43.57 74.61 -25.04
C ASN A 814 -43.38 73.16 -25.62
N GLU A 815 -44.12 72.12 -25.19
CA GLU A 815 -44.61 71.72 -23.84
C GLU A 815 -45.16 70.25 -23.84
N PHE A 816 -45.35 69.66 -22.65
CA PHE A 816 -46.21 68.50 -22.28
C PHE A 816 -46.08 67.05 -22.86
N SER A 817 -45.96 66.10 -21.91
CA SER A 817 -46.66 64.80 -21.77
C SER A 817 -46.21 63.47 -22.45
N LYS A 818 -46.48 62.37 -21.71
CA LYS A 818 -46.64 60.94 -22.12
C LYS A 818 -48.16 60.63 -22.28
N PRO A 819 -48.64 59.39 -22.57
CA PRO A 819 -48.18 58.25 -23.38
C PRO A 819 -49.17 58.10 -24.61
N PRO A 820 -49.74 56.96 -25.08
CA PRO A 820 -49.41 55.51 -25.04
C PRO A 820 -49.50 54.77 -26.42
N THR A 821 -49.37 53.43 -26.38
CA THR A 821 -49.83 52.43 -27.38
C THR A 821 -51.35 52.47 -27.64
N PRO A 822 -51.88 52.07 -28.83
CA PRO A 822 -51.87 50.65 -29.29
C PRO A 822 -51.73 50.41 -30.82
N MET A 823 -52.16 49.22 -31.27
CA MET A 823 -51.92 48.57 -32.58
C MET A 823 -52.93 48.98 -33.68
N ALA A 824 -52.60 48.72 -34.96
CA ALA A 824 -53.27 47.69 -35.80
C ALA A 824 -52.92 47.76 -37.32
N ALA A 825 -52.88 46.58 -37.99
CA ALA A 825 -53.14 46.32 -39.43
C ALA A 825 -52.30 47.05 -40.53
N SER A 826 -52.13 46.57 -41.77
CA SER A 826 -52.19 45.24 -42.46
C SER A 826 -51.49 45.41 -43.85
N SER A 827 -51.36 44.48 -44.82
CA SER A 827 -51.90 43.12 -45.05
C SER A 827 -51.02 42.32 -46.05
N ASP A 828 -51.46 41.10 -46.35
CA ASP A 828 -51.31 40.30 -47.60
C ASP A 828 -49.99 39.53 -47.86
N ARG A 829 -49.99 38.28 -48.36
CA ARG A 829 -51.09 37.39 -48.83
C ARG A 829 -50.67 35.88 -48.88
N ILE A 830 -51.60 34.94 -48.61
CA ILE A 830 -51.65 33.48 -49.01
C ILE A 830 -50.48 32.55 -48.51
N GLN A 831 -50.64 31.48 -47.71
CA GLN A 831 -51.44 30.21 -47.74
C GLN A 831 -50.93 29.10 -48.70
N PRO A 832 -51.27 27.79 -48.52
CA PRO A 832 -51.94 27.06 -47.39
C PRO A 832 -51.12 25.85 -46.82
N SER A 833 -51.08 25.54 -45.50
CA SER A 833 -51.97 24.64 -44.68
C SER A 833 -51.77 23.12 -44.87
N PRO A 834 -52.23 22.20 -43.96
CA PRO A 834 -52.59 22.26 -42.52
C PRO A 834 -51.82 21.20 -41.65
N SER A 835 -51.95 20.95 -40.34
CA SER A 835 -52.33 21.67 -39.09
C SER A 835 -52.45 20.67 -37.92
N ILE A 836 -51.88 20.99 -36.73
CA ILE A 836 -52.47 20.79 -35.36
C ILE A 836 -52.57 19.29 -34.88
N ALA A 837 -52.66 18.84 -33.61
CA ALA A 837 -53.19 19.39 -32.35
C ALA A 837 -52.29 19.37 -31.08
N ARG A 838 -52.72 18.73 -29.97
CA ARG A 838 -52.60 19.30 -28.59
C ARG A 838 -52.68 18.32 -27.39
N ILE A 839 -52.45 18.86 -26.18
CA ILE A 839 -52.30 18.25 -24.84
C ILE A 839 -53.19 19.02 -23.82
N PRO A 840 -53.93 18.38 -22.87
CA PRO A 840 -53.71 18.61 -21.42
C PRO A 840 -53.89 17.32 -20.51
N PRO A 841 -54.56 17.24 -19.32
CA PRO A 841 -53.83 16.78 -18.12
C PRO A 841 -54.52 15.87 -17.04
N SER A 842 -53.71 15.45 -16.05
CA SER A 842 -54.01 15.29 -14.60
C SER A 842 -54.70 14.05 -13.98
N LEU A 843 -54.14 13.66 -12.81
CA LEU A 843 -54.74 13.16 -11.55
C LEU A 843 -55.41 11.76 -11.39
N ALA A 844 -55.21 11.26 -10.16
CA ALA A 844 -56.03 10.32 -9.36
C ALA A 844 -55.95 8.80 -9.58
N SER A 845 -55.95 8.08 -8.45
CA SER A 845 -55.91 6.61 -8.32
C SER A 845 -57.30 5.99 -8.30
N LYS A 846 -57.44 4.73 -8.78
CA LYS A 846 -58.13 3.62 -8.08
C LYS A 846 -58.03 2.26 -8.80
N MET A 847 -58.53 1.23 -8.12
CA MET A 847 -58.67 -0.20 -8.49
C MET A 847 -59.25 -0.41 -9.91
N THR A 848 -59.12 -1.57 -10.59
CA THR A 848 -59.45 -2.94 -10.11
C THR A 848 -58.86 -4.07 -11.00
N ARG A 849 -58.82 -5.31 -10.49
CA ARG A 849 -58.56 -6.61 -11.17
C ARG A 849 -59.76 -7.08 -12.05
N PRO A 850 -59.71 -8.26 -12.74
CA PRO A 850 -58.67 -8.92 -13.57
C PRO A 850 -59.23 -9.19 -15.01
N PRO A 851 -58.81 -10.21 -15.83
CA PRO A 851 -59.01 -11.66 -15.57
C PRO A 851 -57.83 -12.60 -15.94
N THR A 852 -57.92 -13.86 -15.50
CA THR A 852 -57.01 -14.99 -15.85
C THR A 852 -57.56 -15.82 -17.04
N PRO A 853 -56.74 -16.70 -17.67
CA PRO A 853 -56.74 -18.15 -17.35
C PRO A 853 -55.31 -18.67 -17.04
N GLN A 854 -55.05 -19.63 -16.14
CA GLN A 854 -55.49 -21.05 -16.05
C GLN A 854 -55.02 -21.93 -17.24
N HIS A 855 -54.55 -23.17 -17.06
CA HIS A 855 -53.87 -23.84 -15.93
C HIS A 855 -53.35 -25.21 -16.44
N ARG A 856 -52.14 -25.63 -16.10
CA ARG A 856 -51.81 -27.06 -15.86
C ARG A 856 -50.52 -27.17 -15.03
N ASN A 857 -50.43 -28.23 -14.23
CA ASN A 857 -49.46 -28.39 -13.15
C ASN A 857 -48.56 -29.63 -13.39
N ASP A 858 -47.86 -30.04 -12.32
CA ASP A 858 -47.24 -31.35 -12.07
C ASP A 858 -45.76 -31.48 -12.56
N ASP A 859 -44.76 -31.80 -11.71
CA ASP A 859 -44.71 -31.83 -10.24
C ASP A 859 -43.26 -31.87 -9.66
N LEU A 860 -43.13 -31.68 -8.33
CA LEU A 860 -42.04 -32.12 -7.41
C LEU A 860 -40.55 -31.69 -7.58
N SER A 861 -40.18 -30.62 -6.86
CA SER A 861 -39.09 -30.59 -5.83
C SER A 861 -37.60 -30.87 -6.23
N PRO A 862 -36.61 -30.81 -5.29
CA PRO A 862 -35.93 -29.54 -5.00
C PRO A 862 -34.39 -29.58 -5.07
N GLY A 863 -33.73 -28.44 -5.34
CA GLY A 863 -32.25 -28.38 -5.33
C GLY A 863 -31.59 -26.99 -5.33
N GLN A 864 -30.82 -26.75 -4.27
CA GLN A 864 -29.67 -25.82 -4.15
C GLN A 864 -29.88 -24.28 -4.25
N ARG A 865 -29.26 -23.55 -3.31
CA ARG A 865 -29.32 -22.08 -3.17
C ARG A 865 -28.09 -21.37 -3.76
N VAL A 866 -28.36 -20.23 -4.42
CA VAL A 866 -27.67 -18.93 -4.32
C VAL A 866 -26.13 -18.87 -4.41
N SER A 867 -25.63 -18.32 -5.51
CA SER A 867 -24.75 -17.13 -5.58
C SER A 867 -24.60 -16.76 -7.08
N VAL A 868 -24.90 -15.56 -7.58
CA VAL A 868 -24.94 -14.18 -7.04
C VAL A 868 -23.55 -13.64 -6.68
N VAL A 869 -22.85 -13.15 -7.70
CA VAL A 869 -21.89 -12.04 -7.59
C VAL A 869 -22.31 -10.99 -8.60
N SER A 870 -22.61 -9.78 -8.13
CA SER A 870 -23.19 -8.70 -8.95
C SER A 870 -22.16 -8.06 -9.88
N SER A 871 -22.58 -7.70 -11.08
CA SER A 871 -21.81 -6.81 -11.95
C SER A 871 -21.97 -5.36 -11.49
N VAL A 872 -20.87 -4.65 -11.27
CA VAL A 872 -20.86 -3.19 -11.03
C VAL A 872 -20.13 -2.51 -12.18
N SER A 873 -20.78 -1.51 -12.80
CA SER A 873 -20.31 -0.82 -14.01
C SER A 873 -19.27 0.26 -13.70
N SER A 874 -18.22 0.36 -14.51
CA SER A 874 -17.24 1.44 -14.45
C SER A 874 -17.61 2.59 -15.40
N ASN A 875 -17.85 3.78 -14.84
CA ASN A 875 -18.04 5.02 -15.60
C ASN A 875 -16.70 5.76 -15.78
N ILE A 876 -16.30 6.00 -17.04
CA ILE A 876 -15.22 6.94 -17.42
C ILE A 876 -15.73 7.63 -18.70
N SER A 877 -16.23 8.87 -18.72
CA SER A 877 -15.78 10.15 -18.15
C SER A 877 -14.63 10.79 -18.93
N ASN A 878 -14.79 12.08 -19.24
CA ASN A 878 -13.93 12.82 -20.19
C ASN A 878 -12.66 13.37 -19.52
N THR A 879 -11.61 13.60 -20.32
CA THR A 879 -10.52 14.52 -19.98
C THR A 879 -10.24 15.49 -21.14
N PRO A 880 -10.22 16.82 -20.90
CA PRO A 880 -9.74 17.80 -21.86
C PRO A 880 -8.30 18.24 -21.54
N LYS A 881 -7.38 18.13 -22.50
CA LYS A 881 -6.03 18.74 -22.41
C LYS A 881 -5.93 19.95 -23.33
N TRP A 882 -5.26 20.99 -22.83
CA TRP A 882 -5.03 22.26 -23.54
C TRP A 882 -3.55 22.67 -23.44
N TYR A 883 -3.16 23.58 -24.32
CA TYR A 883 -1.83 24.22 -24.43
C TYR A 883 -0.63 23.37 -24.89
N THR A 884 -0.10 23.75 -26.06
CA THR A 884 1.25 24.35 -26.15
C THR A 884 1.39 25.14 -27.45
N LYS A 885 2.19 26.22 -27.44
CA LYS A 885 2.46 27.06 -28.62
C LYS A 885 3.83 26.71 -29.19
N LEU A 886 3.90 26.35 -30.48
CA LEU A 886 5.17 26.25 -31.20
C LEU A 886 5.69 27.65 -31.55
N ARG A 887 6.97 27.91 -31.25
CA ARG A 887 7.74 29.06 -31.77
C ARG A 887 8.94 28.51 -32.53
N ALA A 888 9.00 28.75 -33.84
CA ALA A 888 10.15 28.42 -34.65
C ALA A 888 11.25 29.50 -34.56
N PRO A 889 12.54 29.14 -34.63
CA PRO A 889 13.62 30.06 -34.94
C PRO A 889 13.81 30.16 -36.46
N MET A 890 14.11 31.35 -36.98
CA MET A 890 14.58 31.52 -38.36
C MET A 890 16.07 31.18 -38.46
N GLN A 891 16.47 30.56 -39.57
CA GLN A 891 17.85 30.64 -40.04
C GLN A 891 18.07 31.95 -40.79
N GLN A 892 19.23 32.58 -40.59
CA GLN A 892 19.81 33.52 -41.54
C GLN A 892 21.29 33.17 -41.70
N GLN A 893 21.75 33.13 -42.95
CA GLN A 893 23.12 32.77 -43.30
C GLN A 893 24.08 33.94 -43.07
N ALA A 894 25.34 33.59 -42.80
CA ALA A 894 26.48 34.44 -43.13
C ALA A 894 27.47 33.56 -43.92
N GLN A 895 27.82 34.04 -45.12
CA GLN A 895 28.56 33.33 -46.18
C GLN A 895 27.77 32.21 -46.88
#